data_AF-A0A133V2Y5-F1
#
_entry.id   AF-A0A133V2Y5-F1
#
_cell.length_a   1.000
_cell.length_b   1.000
_cell.length_c   1.000
_cell.angle_alpha   90.00
_cell.angle_beta   90.00
_cell.angle_gamma   90.00
#
_symmetry.space_group_name_H-M   'P 1'
#
loop_
_entity.id
_entity.type
_entity.pdbx_description
1 polymer ?
#
loop_
_entity_poly.entity_id
_entity_poly.type
_entity_poly.pdbx_seq_one_letter_code
_entity_poly.pdbx_strand_id
1 'polypeptide(L)'
;MKNVVWFEDLSKSDVGIAGGKGASLGEMIKTGLPVPDGFAVTAQAYEKFVTEAGIIDEINDLLKKVDVDNSEALSETGEKIRNTILNAEMPEDVRKDIIKAYNELSERTGEEDVSVAVRSSATAEDMPDASFAGQQETYLHIKGEENLIKNVQKCWSSLFTDRAIFYREKNNYAHEDVLISVPIQKMVNAEKAGVLFTSHPSTGEEDKVVIEANWGLGETVVSGSVTPDTYVVDKKTKKIIEKTIGTKEAMIVRNPETGTTIEKSTPSEKREAQVIDEEEAAELAELGAKLQEHYGRPQDAEWAEEDGKIYLVQSRPITVLYKEEEEKEEKETEEAEILLKGLGASPGRASGKVKTIPDVKEIGRVKEGDILVAEMTAPDWVPAMRRAAAIVTDEGGTTCFTGDTRVLTDRGILPIDEIYNMEESNIRVLTVNPDSLTTEWKSVLGSTKRTSQVWEVSVSQTGRSKRNTLKATPDHGMMIFEDRKLIEKELRDVIDESEMVSAVDFIPTPIAHDGGEVHSEDLAYLSGALASDGCIELSSRRGRVTFRQKNTLEKSEFIDTVRKNFRQEFGTELVDRGEDESVGVIRGNKVNGKANRYECQRKEPAERLLDIENNLQEFILRAEKEIVASFLAGFIDGDGSFNDSHENGRVHIYANDEMAEAIILACLRLRILPQVYENRNIYNIQIVEGLEKILELTHRVGGKLKDKTLGTKLLPARQILQDIVDQVNTRGKTKPYVQKNLLIDSDKLEDRTLPELSGKEKEELERLINSDLRGRRIKKVQELGEKPVYNLEVEDNHNYVVFTEHLTPILVHNCHAAIVSRELGTPAVVGTGNATEILEDEMEVTVDGTSGAVYKGIEKVEEKVEEKAPTREVAPSIITTGTEVKVNISLPDIAKKVSEETQADGVGLLRAEHMLLTIGKHPRKILEEGGEDLMIEQFSEGVRTVAKEFSPKSVWYRTLDLKTAEFKNLEGGEEEPDEPNPMIGWRGVRRFVDPDYPKEQEILKIELKALKKVAEEGYTNVGVMLPMAQHPEELKRFKRVAREVGLEPHEDIDVGIMIEIPAAALIIDEFIEEGIDFVSFGTNDLTQFTLAVDRDNERIAKLYDERHPAVQRLIREVIEKCNEAGVESSVCGQAGSYPDVVEKLVNYGITSVSANPDAVKEVRRMVDRTERKLMLKNARERLKNKD
;
A
#
# COMPACT_ATOMS: atom_id res chain seq x y z
N MET A 1 -37.13 -13.08 21.45
CA MET A 1 -36.81 -11.63 21.28
C MET A 1 -37.63 -11.11 20.11
N LYS A 2 -37.80 -9.79 19.94
CA LYS A 2 -38.57 -9.24 18.81
C LYS A 2 -37.75 -9.35 17.52
N ASN A 3 -38.37 -9.77 16.41
CA ASN A 3 -37.70 -9.87 15.10
C ASN A 3 -37.47 -8.48 14.47
N VAL A 4 -38.35 -7.52 14.80
CA VAL A 4 -38.34 -6.14 14.30
C VAL A 4 -38.44 -5.16 15.47
N VAL A 5 -37.72 -4.04 15.37
CA VAL A 5 -37.78 -2.93 16.34
C VAL A 5 -37.84 -1.60 15.58
N TRP A 6 -38.75 -0.71 15.97
CA TRP A 6 -38.88 0.62 15.36
C TRP A 6 -37.70 1.52 15.74
N PHE A 7 -37.31 2.44 14.86
CA PHE A 7 -36.20 3.36 15.16
C PHE A 7 -36.49 4.21 16.41
N GLU A 8 -37.75 4.61 16.65
CA GLU A 8 -38.15 5.36 17.85
C GLU A 8 -37.89 4.63 19.18
N ASP A 9 -37.84 3.29 19.15
CA ASP A 9 -37.57 2.46 20.32
C ASP A 9 -36.06 2.24 20.55
N LEU A 10 -35.21 2.50 19.55
CA LEU A 10 -33.77 2.20 19.57
C LEU A 10 -32.93 3.35 20.15
N SER A 11 -31.75 3.02 20.66
CA SER A 11 -30.75 3.96 21.18
C SER A 11 -29.34 3.49 20.86
N LYS A 12 -28.35 4.34 21.15
CA LYS A 12 -26.93 4.00 20.96
C LYS A 12 -26.48 2.73 21.70
N SER A 13 -27.15 2.32 22.78
CA SER A 13 -26.82 1.06 23.48
C SER A 13 -27.27 -0.21 22.75
N ASP A 14 -28.08 -0.08 21.69
CA ASP A 14 -28.72 -1.21 21.01
C ASP A 14 -27.95 -1.70 19.77
N VAL A 15 -26.65 -1.40 19.66
CA VAL A 15 -25.78 -1.84 18.53
C VAL A 15 -25.83 -3.35 18.32
N GLY A 16 -25.89 -4.15 19.40
CA GLY A 16 -26.01 -5.61 19.32
C GLY A 16 -27.38 -6.12 18.83
N ILE A 17 -28.37 -5.24 18.68
CA ILE A 17 -29.72 -5.56 18.19
C ILE A 17 -29.92 -4.99 16.77
N ALA A 18 -29.58 -3.72 16.57
CA ALA A 18 -29.90 -2.97 15.35
C ALA A 18 -28.68 -2.64 14.47
N GLY A 19 -27.47 -3.07 14.85
CA GLY A 19 -26.23 -2.64 14.21
C GLY A 19 -25.91 -1.18 14.49
N GLY A 20 -24.73 -0.73 14.06
CA GLY A 20 -24.27 0.65 14.26
C GLY A 20 -25.20 1.71 13.66
N LYS A 21 -25.62 1.49 12.41
CA LYS A 21 -26.50 2.43 11.66
C LYS A 21 -27.89 2.49 12.26
N GLY A 22 -28.49 1.34 12.59
CA GLY A 22 -29.82 1.29 13.19
C GLY A 22 -29.87 1.92 14.58
N ALA A 23 -28.84 1.71 15.39
CA ALA A 23 -28.69 2.34 16.70
C ALA A 23 -28.49 3.87 16.59
N SER A 24 -27.66 4.33 15.63
CA SER A 24 -27.45 5.76 15.35
C SER A 24 -28.74 6.45 14.89
N LEU A 25 -29.49 5.84 13.98
CA LEU A 25 -30.79 6.35 13.51
C LEU A 25 -31.80 6.51 14.66
N GLY A 26 -31.91 5.52 15.55
CA GLY A 26 -32.80 5.60 16.71
C GLY A 26 -32.40 6.68 17.71
N GLU A 27 -31.09 6.83 17.95
CA GLU A 27 -30.54 7.90 18.80
C GLU A 27 -30.92 9.29 18.24
N MET A 28 -30.73 9.51 16.93
CA MET A 28 -31.12 10.78 16.30
C MET A 28 -32.63 11.06 16.41
N ILE A 29 -33.50 10.07 16.22
CA ILE A 29 -34.95 10.26 16.37
C ILE A 29 -35.32 10.70 17.81
N LYS A 30 -34.72 10.07 18.83
CA LYS A 30 -34.99 10.39 20.24
C LYS A 30 -34.63 11.83 20.62
N THR A 31 -33.71 12.45 19.88
CA THR A 31 -33.29 13.84 20.11
C THR A 31 -34.19 14.87 19.42
N GLY A 32 -35.18 14.40 18.66
CA GLY A 32 -36.11 15.26 17.92
C GLY A 32 -35.54 15.79 16.60
N LEU A 33 -34.45 15.20 16.09
CA LEU A 33 -33.92 15.51 14.76
C LEU A 33 -34.84 14.95 13.66
N PRO A 34 -34.92 15.61 12.49
CA PRO A 34 -35.79 15.20 11.40
C PRO A 34 -35.18 13.99 10.66
N VAL A 35 -35.41 12.79 11.16
CA VAL A 35 -34.96 11.54 10.52
C VAL A 35 -36.16 10.86 9.84
N PRO A 36 -36.01 10.30 8.63
CA PRO A 36 -37.08 9.53 8.00
C PRO A 36 -37.43 8.29 8.83
N ASP A 37 -38.73 8.04 8.99
CA ASP A 37 -39.26 6.94 9.82
C ASP A 37 -38.89 5.56 9.26
N GLY A 38 -38.88 4.55 10.11
CA GLY A 38 -38.50 3.19 9.75
C GLY A 38 -38.26 2.26 10.92
N PHE A 39 -37.77 1.07 10.62
CA PHE A 39 -37.55 0.00 11.59
C PHE A 39 -36.32 -0.83 11.21
N ALA A 40 -35.73 -1.51 12.19
CA ALA A 40 -34.63 -2.44 11.97
C ALA A 40 -35.13 -3.89 12.06
N VAL A 41 -34.74 -4.70 11.07
CA VAL A 41 -34.76 -6.17 11.21
C VAL A 41 -33.55 -6.56 12.04
N THR A 42 -33.80 -7.14 13.21
CA THR A 42 -32.79 -7.31 14.24
C THR A 42 -31.72 -8.34 13.88
N ALA A 43 -30.53 -8.20 14.47
CA ALA A 43 -29.47 -9.21 14.43
C ALA A 43 -29.96 -10.60 14.88
N GLN A 44 -30.88 -10.65 15.84
CA GLN A 44 -31.49 -11.90 16.32
C GLN A 44 -32.45 -12.51 15.30
N ALA A 45 -33.07 -11.72 14.43
CA ALA A 45 -33.88 -12.24 13.33
C ALA A 45 -33.01 -12.93 12.27
N TYR A 46 -31.81 -12.41 12.00
CA TYR A 46 -30.81 -13.07 11.16
C TYR A 46 -30.33 -14.40 11.79
N GLU A 47 -29.95 -14.38 13.07
CA GLU A 47 -29.55 -15.59 13.81
C GLU A 47 -30.64 -16.66 13.79
N LYS A 48 -31.89 -16.25 13.99
CA LYS A 48 -33.06 -17.12 13.90
C LYS A 48 -33.24 -17.68 12.48
N PHE A 49 -33.09 -16.86 11.45
CA PHE A 49 -33.19 -17.27 10.06
C PHE A 49 -32.18 -18.36 9.71
N VAL A 50 -30.89 -18.14 9.97
CA VAL A 50 -29.84 -19.12 9.61
C VAL A 50 -29.97 -20.43 10.39
N THR A 51 -30.50 -20.37 11.62
CA THR A 51 -30.71 -21.54 12.47
C THR A 51 -31.94 -22.35 12.07
N GLU A 52 -33.11 -21.71 11.93
CA GLU A 52 -34.36 -22.42 11.60
C GLU A 52 -34.44 -22.86 10.13
N ALA A 53 -33.77 -22.14 9.22
CA ALA A 53 -33.62 -22.58 7.84
C ALA A 53 -32.61 -23.73 7.69
N GLY A 54 -31.85 -24.07 8.75
CA GLY A 54 -30.90 -25.19 8.76
C GLY A 54 -29.66 -24.97 7.89
N ILE A 55 -29.32 -23.71 7.59
CA ILE A 55 -28.19 -23.36 6.71
C ILE A 55 -26.90 -23.03 7.47
N ILE A 56 -26.98 -22.79 8.78
CA ILE A 56 -25.82 -22.38 9.58
C ILE A 56 -24.67 -23.41 9.57
N ASP A 57 -24.99 -24.69 9.67
CA ASP A 57 -23.98 -25.77 9.66
C ASP A 57 -23.28 -25.86 8.29
N GLU A 58 -24.03 -25.71 7.19
CA GLU A 58 -23.48 -25.71 5.83
C GLU A 58 -22.55 -24.52 5.61
N ILE A 59 -22.96 -23.32 6.06
CA ILE A 59 -22.16 -22.10 5.98
C ILE A 59 -20.85 -22.28 6.77
N ASN A 60 -20.93 -22.78 8.00
CA ASN A 60 -19.75 -23.00 8.85
C ASN A 60 -18.79 -24.05 8.28
N ASP A 61 -19.32 -25.13 7.69
CA ASP A 61 -18.49 -26.16 7.04
C ASP A 61 -17.78 -25.66 5.78
N LEU A 62 -18.43 -24.76 5.02
CA LEU A 62 -17.83 -24.09 3.87
C LEU A 62 -16.71 -23.13 4.32
N LEU A 63 -16.96 -22.33 5.35
CA LEU A 63 -15.98 -21.40 5.91
C LEU A 63 -14.78 -22.10 6.57
N LYS A 64 -14.95 -23.29 7.18
CA LYS A 64 -13.81 -24.04 7.74
C LYS A 64 -12.87 -24.64 6.69
N LYS A 65 -13.34 -24.81 5.47
CA LYS A 65 -12.59 -25.46 4.38
C LYS A 65 -11.97 -24.47 3.40
N VAL A 66 -12.35 -23.19 3.49
CA VAL A 66 -11.87 -22.18 2.55
C VAL A 66 -10.47 -21.74 2.94
N ASP A 67 -9.57 -21.79 1.98
CA ASP A 67 -8.28 -21.13 2.09
C ASP A 67 -8.47 -19.68 1.65
N VAL A 68 -8.47 -18.74 2.59
CA VAL A 68 -8.71 -17.32 2.30
C VAL A 68 -7.56 -16.66 1.53
N ASP A 69 -6.39 -17.29 1.47
CA ASP A 69 -5.26 -16.82 0.66
C ASP A 69 -5.35 -17.30 -0.80
N ASN A 70 -6.30 -18.19 -1.11
CA ASN A 70 -6.65 -18.56 -2.47
C ASN A 70 -7.89 -17.78 -2.94
N SER A 71 -7.69 -16.79 -3.79
CA SER A 71 -8.74 -15.90 -4.27
C SER A 71 -9.88 -16.62 -5.02
N GLU A 72 -9.57 -17.67 -5.77
CA GLU A 72 -10.56 -18.45 -6.52
C GLU A 72 -11.41 -19.32 -5.58
N ALA A 73 -10.77 -20.01 -4.64
CA ALA A 73 -11.48 -20.81 -3.62
C ALA A 73 -12.32 -19.94 -2.69
N LEU A 74 -11.82 -18.75 -2.33
CA LEU A 74 -12.54 -17.76 -1.54
C LEU A 74 -13.78 -17.24 -2.28
N SER A 75 -13.65 -16.85 -3.55
CA SER A 75 -14.77 -16.33 -4.33
C SER A 75 -15.84 -17.39 -4.58
N GLU A 76 -15.44 -18.61 -4.93
CA GLU A 76 -16.37 -19.73 -5.06
C GLU A 76 -17.12 -20.03 -3.77
N THR A 77 -16.42 -20.01 -2.63
CA THR A 77 -17.04 -20.29 -1.33
C THR A 77 -17.97 -19.17 -0.91
N GLY A 78 -17.55 -17.90 -1.10
CA GLY A 78 -18.38 -16.74 -0.86
C GLY A 78 -19.66 -16.77 -1.70
N GLU A 79 -19.55 -17.08 -3.00
CA GLU A 79 -20.70 -17.19 -3.90
C GLU A 79 -21.65 -18.32 -3.49
N LYS A 80 -21.11 -19.50 -3.12
CA LYS A 80 -21.90 -20.63 -2.62
C LYS A 80 -22.69 -20.24 -1.36
N ILE A 81 -22.05 -19.62 -0.37
CA ILE A 81 -22.70 -19.18 0.87
C ILE A 81 -23.79 -18.15 0.59
N ARG A 82 -23.52 -17.15 -0.24
CA ARG A 82 -24.51 -16.13 -0.62
C ARG A 82 -25.72 -16.76 -1.31
N ASN A 83 -25.49 -17.70 -2.23
CA ASN A 83 -26.56 -18.44 -2.90
C ASN A 83 -27.36 -19.32 -1.93
N THR A 84 -26.73 -19.94 -0.94
CA THR A 84 -27.42 -20.70 0.11
C THR A 84 -28.37 -19.80 0.91
N ILE A 85 -27.93 -18.60 1.30
CA ILE A 85 -28.77 -17.62 2.02
C ILE A 85 -29.93 -17.11 1.17
N LEU A 86 -29.68 -16.80 -0.11
CA LEU A 86 -30.71 -16.28 -1.03
C LEU A 86 -31.79 -17.30 -1.39
N ASN A 87 -31.45 -18.59 -1.40
CA ASN A 87 -32.38 -19.68 -1.75
C ASN A 87 -33.08 -20.30 -0.53
N ALA A 88 -32.64 -19.98 0.69
CA ALA A 88 -33.25 -20.48 1.92
C ALA A 88 -34.62 -19.83 2.18
N GLU A 89 -35.57 -20.63 2.68
CA GLU A 89 -36.92 -20.16 3.03
C GLU A 89 -36.90 -19.43 4.37
N MET A 90 -37.35 -18.16 4.38
CA MET A 90 -37.40 -17.36 5.60
C MET A 90 -38.48 -17.89 6.56
N PRO A 91 -38.19 -18.05 7.88
CA PRO A 91 -39.19 -18.44 8.85
C PRO A 91 -40.44 -17.56 8.80
N GLU A 92 -41.61 -18.21 8.79
CA GLU A 92 -42.89 -17.55 8.54
C GLU A 92 -43.24 -16.47 9.57
N ASP A 93 -42.75 -16.59 10.81
CA ASP A 93 -42.96 -15.56 11.83
C ASP A 93 -42.05 -14.34 11.61
N VAL A 94 -40.78 -14.53 11.23
CA VAL A 94 -39.86 -13.44 10.85
C VAL A 94 -40.41 -12.68 9.65
N ARG A 95 -40.84 -13.42 8.62
CA ARG A 95 -41.45 -12.85 7.41
C ARG A 95 -42.71 -12.04 7.74
N LYS A 96 -43.61 -12.58 8.57
CA LYS A 96 -44.83 -11.89 9.00
C LYS A 96 -44.55 -10.63 9.81
N ASP A 97 -43.55 -10.67 10.69
CA ASP A 97 -43.18 -9.49 11.48
C ASP A 97 -42.62 -8.37 10.60
N ILE A 98 -41.78 -8.70 9.62
CA ILE A 98 -41.25 -7.71 8.64
C ILE A 98 -42.39 -7.11 7.80
N ILE A 99 -43.26 -7.95 7.25
CA ILE A 99 -44.39 -7.49 6.43
C ILE A 99 -45.35 -6.62 7.25
N LYS A 100 -45.64 -7.03 8.49
CA LYS A 100 -46.51 -6.27 9.39
C LYS A 100 -45.91 -4.89 9.68
N ALA A 101 -44.61 -4.80 9.97
CA ALA A 101 -43.93 -3.54 10.20
C ALA A 101 -43.88 -2.65 8.94
N TYR A 102 -43.70 -3.25 7.76
CA TYR A 102 -43.75 -2.52 6.49
C TYR A 102 -45.15 -1.94 6.20
N ASN A 103 -46.21 -2.72 6.43
CA ASN A 103 -47.58 -2.24 6.26
C ASN A 103 -47.94 -1.16 7.28
N GLU A 104 -47.46 -1.28 8.52
CA GLU A 104 -47.60 -0.22 9.52
C GLU A 104 -46.81 1.05 9.11
N LEU A 105 -45.63 0.93 8.48
CA LEU A 105 -44.88 2.07 7.95
C LEU A 105 -45.62 2.75 6.78
N SER A 106 -46.25 1.96 5.90
CA SER A 106 -47.16 2.46 4.85
C SER A 106 -48.32 3.26 5.46
N GLU A 107 -48.97 2.74 6.51
CA GLU A 107 -50.04 3.44 7.22
C GLU A 107 -49.56 4.74 7.90
N ARG A 108 -48.39 4.71 8.56
CA ARG A 108 -47.78 5.89 9.23
C ARG A 108 -47.43 7.00 8.24
N THR A 109 -46.99 6.63 7.04
CA THR A 109 -46.57 7.59 6.01
C THR A 109 -47.73 8.02 5.10
N GLY A 110 -48.87 7.34 5.13
CA GLY A 110 -50.02 7.61 4.27
C GLY A 110 -49.86 7.14 2.83
N GLU A 111 -48.91 6.24 2.57
CA GLU A 111 -48.59 5.67 1.26
C GLU A 111 -48.97 4.19 1.22
N GLU A 112 -49.71 3.73 0.20
CA GLU A 112 -50.15 2.32 0.10
C GLU A 112 -48.94 1.35 -0.05
N ASP A 113 -47.95 1.74 -0.86
CA ASP A 113 -46.67 1.05 -1.04
C ASP A 113 -45.51 2.04 -0.83
N VAL A 114 -45.14 2.25 0.44
CA VAL A 114 -44.07 3.17 0.82
C VAL A 114 -42.73 2.74 0.20
N SER A 115 -42.03 3.69 -0.41
CA SER A 115 -40.68 3.46 -0.93
C SER A 115 -39.69 3.42 0.23
N VAL A 116 -38.87 2.36 0.33
CA VAL A 116 -37.89 2.23 1.42
C VAL A 116 -36.47 2.00 0.92
N ALA A 117 -35.49 2.46 1.69
CA ALA A 117 -34.10 2.07 1.62
C ALA A 117 -33.86 0.88 2.57
N VAL A 118 -33.24 -0.18 2.06
CA VAL A 118 -32.87 -1.38 2.82
C VAL A 118 -31.35 -1.39 2.92
N ARG A 119 -30.83 -1.21 4.14
CA ARG A 119 -29.40 -1.04 4.41
C ARG A 119 -28.86 -2.20 5.22
N SER A 120 -27.64 -2.63 4.95
CA SER A 120 -26.92 -3.54 5.84
C SER A 120 -26.27 -2.78 6.99
N SER A 121 -26.35 -3.34 8.20
CA SER A 121 -25.62 -2.84 9.37
C SER A 121 -25.14 -3.98 10.26
N ALA A 122 -23.84 -4.25 10.25
CA ALA A 122 -23.24 -5.31 11.03
C ALA A 122 -23.09 -4.90 12.51
N THR A 123 -23.19 -5.85 13.44
CA THR A 123 -23.02 -5.58 14.88
C THR A 123 -21.57 -5.26 15.27
N ALA A 124 -20.61 -5.53 14.38
CA ALA A 124 -19.18 -5.27 14.56
C ALA A 124 -18.66 -4.05 13.76
N GLU A 125 -19.56 -3.30 13.10
CA GLU A 125 -19.24 -2.18 12.19
C GLU A 125 -18.60 -0.96 12.89
N ASP A 126 -18.83 -0.80 14.20
CA ASP A 126 -18.37 0.35 15.00
C ASP A 126 -17.23 0.00 15.99
N MET A 127 -16.55 -1.15 15.81
CA MET A 127 -15.35 -1.45 16.62
C MET A 127 -14.20 -0.53 16.18
N PRO A 128 -13.41 0.04 17.10
CA PRO A 128 -12.34 1.00 16.79
C PRO A 128 -11.32 0.53 15.74
N ASP A 129 -11.14 -0.79 15.63
CA ASP A 129 -10.14 -1.44 14.77
C ASP A 129 -10.76 -2.05 13.49
N ALA A 130 -12.08 -1.89 13.27
CA ALA A 130 -12.81 -2.51 12.16
C ALA A 130 -13.63 -1.49 11.37
N SER A 131 -13.00 -0.80 10.42
CA SER A 131 -13.71 0.01 9.43
C SER A 131 -14.27 -0.88 8.31
N PHE A 132 -15.50 -1.37 8.44
CA PHE A 132 -16.26 -1.97 7.33
C PHE A 132 -16.82 -0.92 6.34
N ALA A 133 -16.17 0.25 6.24
CA ALA A 133 -16.63 1.37 5.42
C ALA A 133 -16.59 0.98 3.93
N GLY A 134 -17.69 1.26 3.21
CA GLY A 134 -17.82 1.03 1.76
C GLY A 134 -18.07 -0.42 1.31
N GLN A 135 -18.07 -1.40 2.21
CA GLN A 135 -18.16 -2.83 1.85
C GLN A 135 -19.58 -3.42 1.88
N GLN A 136 -20.61 -2.61 2.17
CA GLN A 136 -21.94 -3.08 2.55
C GLN A 136 -23.03 -2.57 1.61
N GLU A 137 -23.88 -3.49 1.13
CA GLU A 137 -24.91 -3.23 0.12
C GLU A 137 -26.08 -2.41 0.69
N THR A 138 -26.45 -1.37 -0.05
CA THR A 138 -27.65 -0.55 0.18
C THR A 138 -28.56 -0.66 -1.03
N TYR A 139 -29.84 -0.93 -0.78
CA TYR A 139 -30.86 -1.06 -1.83
C TYR A 139 -31.88 0.07 -1.69
N LEU A 140 -31.95 0.93 -2.71
CA LEU A 140 -32.82 2.11 -2.72
C LEU A 140 -34.12 1.86 -3.48
N HIS A 141 -35.16 2.64 -3.16
CA HIS A 141 -36.48 2.59 -3.80
C HIS A 141 -37.16 1.22 -3.83
N ILE A 142 -37.01 0.42 -2.77
CA ILE A 142 -37.68 -0.87 -2.66
C ILE A 142 -39.16 -0.66 -2.33
N LYS A 143 -40.04 -1.32 -3.11
CA LYS A 143 -41.49 -1.28 -2.94
C LYS A 143 -42.09 -2.68 -2.98
N GLY A 144 -43.10 -2.88 -2.13
CA GLY A 144 -43.87 -4.11 -2.05
C GLY A 144 -43.23 -5.17 -1.16
N GLU A 145 -44.08 -5.92 -0.47
CA GLU A 145 -43.71 -6.92 0.55
C GLU A 145 -42.68 -7.93 0.04
N GLU A 146 -42.90 -8.52 -1.14
CA GLU A 146 -42.01 -9.54 -1.70
C GLU A 146 -40.62 -9.03 -2.07
N ASN A 147 -40.54 -7.79 -2.57
CA ASN A 147 -39.25 -7.18 -2.87
C ASN A 147 -38.50 -6.81 -1.60
N LEU A 148 -39.22 -6.35 -0.56
CA LEU A 148 -38.61 -6.06 0.73
C LEU A 148 -37.94 -7.32 1.32
N ILE A 149 -38.68 -8.44 1.39
CA ILE A 149 -38.16 -9.70 1.93
C ILE A 149 -36.91 -10.16 1.17
N LYS A 150 -36.92 -10.10 -0.16
CA LYS A 150 -35.74 -10.45 -0.97
C LYS A 150 -34.54 -9.56 -0.68
N ASN A 151 -34.73 -8.25 -0.56
CA ASN A 151 -33.61 -7.34 -0.30
C ASN A 151 -33.10 -7.45 1.14
N VAL A 152 -33.95 -7.82 2.11
CA VAL A 152 -33.49 -8.18 3.47
C VAL A 152 -32.56 -9.41 3.42
N GLN A 153 -32.92 -10.46 2.67
CA GLN A 153 -32.05 -11.62 2.49
C GLN A 153 -30.75 -11.29 1.73
N LYS A 154 -30.80 -10.37 0.76
CA LYS A 154 -29.59 -9.87 0.10
C LYS A 154 -28.65 -9.17 1.08
N CYS A 155 -29.17 -8.27 1.92
CA CYS A 155 -28.39 -7.65 2.99
C CYS A 155 -27.82 -8.67 3.98
N TRP A 156 -28.53 -9.76 4.28
CA TRP A 156 -27.96 -10.85 5.08
C TRP A 156 -26.84 -11.60 4.34
N SER A 157 -27.01 -11.83 3.03
CA SER A 157 -25.99 -12.48 2.21
C SER A 157 -24.73 -11.63 2.06
N SER A 158 -24.83 -10.30 2.09
CA SER A 158 -23.69 -9.40 1.98
C SER A 158 -22.72 -9.51 3.16
N LEU A 159 -23.12 -10.16 4.26
CA LEU A 159 -22.21 -10.54 5.33
C LEU A 159 -21.11 -11.49 4.83
N PHE A 160 -21.31 -12.21 3.73
CA PHE A 160 -20.40 -13.21 3.17
C PHE A 160 -19.87 -12.81 1.79
N THR A 161 -19.59 -11.53 1.58
CA THR A 161 -18.75 -11.09 0.44
C THR A 161 -17.32 -11.57 0.62
N ASP A 162 -16.60 -11.73 -0.48
CA ASP A 162 -15.23 -12.26 -0.49
C ASP A 162 -14.31 -11.42 0.41
N ARG A 163 -14.46 -10.08 0.33
CA ARG A 163 -13.77 -9.10 1.19
C ARG A 163 -14.13 -9.27 2.67
N ALA A 164 -15.40 -9.50 3.00
CA ALA A 164 -15.85 -9.67 4.38
C ALA A 164 -15.40 -11.02 5.00
N ILE A 165 -15.36 -12.10 4.21
CA ILE A 165 -14.82 -13.40 4.64
C ILE A 165 -13.32 -13.29 4.87
N PHE A 166 -12.56 -12.78 3.89
CA PHE A 166 -11.12 -12.57 3.98
C PHE A 166 -10.74 -11.72 5.19
N TYR A 167 -11.42 -10.58 5.37
CA TYR A 167 -11.15 -9.68 6.48
C TYR A 167 -11.38 -10.34 7.84
N ARG A 168 -12.48 -11.08 8.02
CA ARG A 168 -12.74 -11.79 9.28
C ARG A 168 -11.71 -12.86 9.57
N GLU A 169 -11.31 -13.63 8.57
CA GLU A 169 -10.31 -14.69 8.75
C GLU A 169 -8.93 -14.11 9.06
N LYS A 170 -8.50 -13.05 8.35
CA LYS A 170 -7.21 -12.37 8.61
C LYS A 170 -7.14 -11.73 9.99
N ASN A 171 -8.27 -11.27 10.52
CA ASN A 171 -8.37 -10.68 11.85
C ASN A 171 -8.79 -11.70 12.94
N ASN A 172 -8.85 -13.01 12.63
CA ASN A 172 -9.27 -14.08 13.53
C ASN A 172 -10.64 -13.84 14.21
N TYR A 173 -11.58 -13.17 13.54
CA TYR A 173 -12.96 -13.07 14.02
C TYR A 173 -13.70 -14.36 13.72
N ALA A 174 -14.22 -15.03 14.75
CA ALA A 174 -15.09 -16.18 14.55
C ALA A 174 -16.31 -15.75 13.70
N HIS A 175 -16.50 -16.40 12.54
CA HIS A 175 -17.60 -16.08 11.63
C HIS A 175 -18.99 -16.20 12.28
N GLU A 176 -19.09 -17.05 13.30
CA GLU A 176 -20.29 -17.31 14.09
C GLU A 176 -20.67 -16.13 15.02
N ASP A 177 -19.71 -15.26 15.36
CA ASP A 177 -19.90 -14.17 16.32
C ASP A 177 -20.34 -12.84 15.68
N VAL A 178 -20.32 -12.74 14.35
CA VAL A 178 -20.68 -11.51 13.63
C VAL A 178 -22.10 -11.60 13.11
N LEU A 179 -23.00 -10.84 13.73
CA LEU A 179 -24.40 -10.74 13.31
C LEU A 179 -24.63 -9.50 12.44
N ILE A 180 -25.73 -9.50 11.71
CA ILE A 180 -26.13 -8.40 10.83
C ILE A 180 -27.59 -8.01 11.07
N SER A 181 -27.80 -6.72 11.24
CA SER A 181 -29.11 -6.07 11.26
C SER A 181 -29.37 -5.42 9.90
N VAL A 182 -30.65 -5.25 9.57
CA VAL A 182 -31.08 -4.60 8.33
C VAL A 182 -32.01 -3.43 8.66
N PRO A 183 -31.49 -2.19 8.78
CA PRO A 183 -32.31 -0.99 8.83
C PRO A 183 -33.14 -0.81 7.55
N ILE A 184 -34.46 -0.64 7.71
CA ILE A 184 -35.42 -0.33 6.67
C ILE A 184 -35.96 1.07 6.94
N GLN A 185 -35.60 2.03 6.10
CA GLN A 185 -35.91 3.44 6.28
C GLN A 185 -36.78 3.96 5.14
N LYS A 186 -37.75 4.84 5.42
CA LYS A 186 -38.50 5.55 4.37
C LYS A 186 -37.53 6.27 3.44
N MET A 187 -37.69 6.07 2.13
CA MET A 187 -36.90 6.75 1.12
C MET A 187 -37.36 8.21 0.99
N VAL A 188 -36.41 9.13 1.00
CA VAL A 188 -36.61 10.55 0.70
C VAL A 188 -36.31 10.75 -0.79
N ASN A 189 -37.28 11.20 -1.60
CA ASN A 189 -37.03 11.48 -3.02
C ASN A 189 -36.34 12.84 -3.16
N ALA A 190 -35.05 12.86 -2.84
CA ALA A 190 -34.33 14.12 -2.66
C ALA A 190 -34.26 14.94 -3.95
N GLU A 191 -34.66 16.22 -3.89
CA GLU A 191 -34.35 17.20 -4.94
C GLU A 191 -32.94 17.75 -4.79
N LYS A 192 -32.47 17.83 -3.53
CA LYS A 192 -31.13 18.23 -3.11
C LYS A 192 -30.68 17.31 -1.99
N ALA A 193 -29.40 16.95 -1.98
CA ALA A 193 -28.82 16.15 -0.92
C ALA A 193 -27.32 16.39 -0.83
N GLY A 194 -26.72 15.96 0.27
CA GLY A 194 -25.28 15.99 0.42
C GLY A 194 -24.81 15.66 1.83
N VAL A 195 -23.66 16.20 2.18
CA VAL A 195 -22.95 15.89 3.41
C VAL A 195 -22.77 17.16 4.23
N LEU A 196 -22.85 17.03 5.54
CA LEU A 196 -22.71 18.09 6.51
C LEU A 196 -21.64 17.69 7.53
N PHE A 197 -20.61 18.50 7.66
CA PHE A 197 -19.60 18.39 8.71
C PHE A 197 -19.86 19.45 9.75
N THR A 198 -20.07 19.03 11.00
CA THR A 198 -20.31 19.97 12.09
C THR A 198 -19.03 20.66 12.57
N SER A 199 -17.88 20.38 11.99
CA SER A 199 -16.64 21.12 12.18
C SER A 199 -15.93 21.20 10.84
N HIS A 200 -15.12 22.23 10.61
CA HIS A 200 -14.37 22.30 9.37
C HIS A 200 -13.40 21.11 9.25
N PRO A 201 -13.55 20.23 8.24
CA PRO A 201 -12.81 18.96 8.21
C PRO A 201 -11.30 19.14 8.04
N SER A 202 -10.87 20.24 7.42
CA SER A 202 -9.44 20.57 7.22
C SER A 202 -8.80 21.45 8.31
N THR A 203 -9.55 22.34 8.97
CA THR A 203 -8.99 23.31 9.94
C THR A 203 -9.34 22.97 11.39
N GLY A 204 -10.34 22.11 11.62
CA GLY A 204 -10.81 21.75 12.96
C GLY A 204 -11.66 22.80 13.65
N GLU A 205 -12.02 23.90 12.97
CA GLU A 205 -12.84 24.97 13.55
C GLU A 205 -14.25 24.48 13.89
N GLU A 206 -14.51 24.29 15.19
CA GLU A 206 -15.79 23.78 15.71
C GLU A 206 -16.92 24.83 15.70
N ASP A 207 -16.63 26.11 15.47
CA ASP A 207 -17.66 27.15 15.36
C ASP A 207 -18.24 27.27 13.95
N LYS A 208 -17.73 26.48 12.99
CA LYS A 208 -18.19 26.42 11.60
C LYS A 208 -18.83 25.08 11.27
N VAL A 209 -19.75 25.12 10.31
CA VAL A 209 -20.34 23.93 9.66
C VAL A 209 -19.98 23.99 8.20
N VAL A 210 -19.46 22.89 7.65
CA VAL A 210 -19.20 22.76 6.23
C VAL A 210 -20.30 21.90 5.62
N ILE A 211 -20.98 22.44 4.60
CA ILE A 211 -22.09 21.78 3.93
C ILE A 211 -21.68 21.57 2.48
N GLU A 212 -21.71 20.32 2.04
CA GLU A 212 -21.57 19.94 0.64
C GLU A 212 -22.93 19.57 0.07
N ALA A 213 -23.27 20.08 -1.10
CA ALA A 213 -24.60 19.91 -1.70
C ALA A 213 -24.52 19.61 -3.21
N ASN A 214 -25.34 18.65 -3.65
CA ASN A 214 -25.60 18.37 -5.06
C ASN A 214 -27.11 18.21 -5.34
N TRP A 215 -27.49 18.28 -6.61
CA TRP A 215 -28.85 17.99 -7.07
C TRP A 215 -29.14 16.48 -7.05
N GLY A 216 -30.37 16.10 -6.71
CA GLY A 216 -30.79 14.71 -6.66
C GLY A 216 -30.33 13.98 -5.39
N LEU A 217 -30.16 12.66 -5.48
CA LEU A 217 -29.74 11.83 -4.35
C LEU A 217 -28.26 12.03 -4.00
N GLY A 218 -27.96 11.98 -2.69
CA GLY A 218 -26.65 12.31 -2.12
C GLY A 218 -25.52 11.31 -2.41
N GLU A 219 -25.83 10.17 -3.03
CA GLU A 219 -24.87 9.12 -3.37
C GLU A 219 -23.71 9.64 -4.24
N THR A 220 -23.97 10.62 -5.11
CA THR A 220 -22.93 11.27 -5.93
C THR A 220 -21.91 12.07 -5.11
N VAL A 221 -22.34 12.68 -4.00
CA VAL A 221 -21.48 13.45 -3.09
C VAL A 221 -20.67 12.48 -2.22
N VAL A 222 -21.33 11.47 -1.65
CA VAL A 222 -20.70 10.47 -0.77
C VAL A 222 -19.63 9.64 -1.50
N SER A 223 -19.85 9.32 -2.79
CA SER A 223 -18.87 8.59 -3.61
C SER A 223 -17.77 9.48 -4.23
N GLY A 224 -17.86 10.81 -4.08
CA GLY A 224 -16.91 11.74 -4.67
C GLY A 224 -16.95 11.81 -6.21
N SER A 225 -17.99 11.28 -6.85
CA SER A 225 -18.10 11.20 -8.31
C SER A 225 -18.42 12.54 -8.99
N VAL A 226 -18.73 13.57 -8.19
CA VAL A 226 -19.03 14.94 -8.65
C VAL A 226 -18.30 15.96 -7.77
N THR A 227 -18.07 17.16 -8.31
CA THR A 227 -17.67 18.33 -7.51
C THR A 227 -18.94 19.04 -7.01
N PRO A 228 -19.34 18.90 -5.72
CA PRO A 228 -20.52 19.53 -5.16
C PRO A 228 -20.30 21.03 -4.92
N ASP A 229 -21.36 21.75 -4.56
CA ASP A 229 -21.20 23.06 -3.94
C ASP A 229 -20.74 22.90 -2.50
N THR A 230 -19.82 23.74 -2.05
CA THR A 230 -19.33 23.78 -0.67
C THR A 230 -19.70 25.11 -0.02
N TYR A 231 -20.31 25.06 1.16
CA TYR A 231 -20.70 26.22 1.96
C TYR A 231 -20.10 26.12 3.35
N VAL A 232 -19.41 27.16 3.79
CA VAL A 232 -18.94 27.29 5.17
C VAL A 232 -19.86 28.24 5.91
N VAL A 233 -20.56 27.73 6.92
CA VAL A 233 -21.58 28.46 7.68
C VAL A 233 -21.12 28.66 9.12
N ASP A 234 -21.21 29.88 9.62
CA ASP A 234 -20.94 30.17 11.03
C ASP A 234 -22.11 29.70 11.90
N LYS A 235 -21.86 28.86 12.92
CA LYS A 235 -22.91 28.27 13.77
C LYS A 235 -23.68 29.30 14.60
N LYS A 236 -23.03 30.39 15.01
CA LYS A 236 -23.62 31.39 15.91
C LYS A 236 -24.52 32.35 15.15
N THR A 237 -24.05 32.84 14.02
CA THR A 237 -24.73 33.82 13.18
C THR A 237 -25.65 33.17 12.14
N LYS A 238 -25.45 31.87 11.84
CA LYS A 238 -26.16 31.09 10.83
C LYS A 238 -26.06 31.69 9.43
N LYS A 239 -24.92 32.30 9.12
CA LYS A 239 -24.65 32.93 7.82
C LYS A 239 -23.56 32.21 7.07
N ILE A 240 -23.71 32.15 5.75
CA ILE A 240 -22.66 31.64 4.86
C ILE A 240 -21.49 32.64 4.91
N ILE A 241 -20.33 32.16 5.35
CA ILE A 241 -19.06 32.89 5.39
C ILE A 241 -18.33 32.75 4.04
N GLU A 242 -18.32 31.52 3.53
CA GLU A 242 -17.65 31.15 2.29
C GLU A 242 -18.57 30.25 1.46
N LYS A 243 -18.55 30.44 0.13
CA LYS A 243 -19.26 29.57 -0.80
C LYS A 243 -18.43 29.32 -2.05
N THR A 244 -18.40 28.05 -2.45
CA THR A 244 -17.75 27.58 -3.66
C THR A 244 -18.77 26.81 -4.48
N ILE A 245 -19.00 27.25 -5.72
CA ILE A 245 -19.96 26.60 -6.62
C ILE A 245 -19.23 25.55 -7.45
N GLY A 246 -19.60 24.28 -7.27
CA GLY A 246 -19.04 23.14 -7.99
C GLY A 246 -19.62 22.96 -9.38
N THR A 247 -18.98 22.12 -10.21
CA THR A 247 -19.41 21.84 -11.59
C THR A 247 -20.67 20.97 -11.67
N LYS A 248 -20.92 20.13 -10.64
CA LYS A 248 -22.14 19.31 -10.47
C LYS A 248 -22.55 18.58 -11.75
N GLU A 249 -21.62 17.88 -12.42
CA GLU A 249 -21.80 17.38 -13.79
C GLU A 249 -22.86 16.29 -13.95
N ALA A 250 -23.14 15.55 -12.88
CA ALA A 250 -24.11 14.47 -12.80
C ALA A 250 -25.01 14.59 -11.56
N MET A 251 -26.23 14.04 -11.66
CA MET A 251 -27.19 13.92 -10.58
C MET A 251 -27.92 12.56 -10.68
N ILE A 252 -28.20 11.94 -9.54
CA ILE A 252 -29.02 10.72 -9.49
C ILE A 252 -30.44 11.11 -9.15
N VAL A 253 -31.39 10.74 -10.01
CA VAL A 253 -32.81 11.05 -9.82
C VAL A 253 -33.66 9.80 -9.97
N ARG A 254 -34.84 9.82 -9.35
CA ARG A 254 -35.83 8.76 -9.53
C ARG A 254 -36.36 8.77 -10.96
N ASN A 255 -36.37 7.62 -11.61
CA ASN A 255 -37.03 7.42 -12.88
C ASN A 255 -38.56 7.33 -12.65
N PRO A 256 -39.37 8.24 -13.22
CA PRO A 256 -40.83 8.22 -13.03
C PRO A 256 -41.51 7.01 -13.70
N GLU A 257 -40.89 6.36 -14.69
CA GLU A 257 -41.46 5.21 -15.40
C GLU A 257 -41.12 3.87 -14.75
N THR A 258 -39.87 3.67 -14.34
CA THR A 258 -39.40 2.40 -13.75
C THR A 258 -39.39 2.39 -12.24
N GLY A 259 -39.44 3.58 -11.60
CA GLY A 259 -39.33 3.74 -10.16
C GLY A 259 -37.92 3.56 -9.60
N THR A 260 -36.93 3.21 -10.43
CA THR A 260 -35.52 2.99 -10.05
C THR A 260 -34.72 4.30 -10.08
N THR A 261 -33.53 4.32 -9.48
CA THR A 261 -32.57 5.42 -9.65
C THR A 261 -31.98 5.38 -11.07
N ILE A 262 -31.75 6.56 -11.65
CA ILE A 262 -30.98 6.72 -12.87
C ILE A 262 -30.04 7.90 -12.72
N GLU A 263 -28.80 7.72 -13.14
CA GLU A 263 -27.84 8.81 -13.25
C GLU A 263 -28.12 9.59 -14.54
N LYS A 264 -28.16 10.92 -14.42
CA LYS A 264 -28.31 11.83 -15.55
C LYS A 264 -27.28 12.93 -15.43
N SER A 265 -26.83 13.41 -16.59
CA SER A 265 -26.06 14.64 -16.60
C SER A 265 -26.92 15.82 -16.14
N THR A 266 -26.38 16.62 -15.24
CA THR A 266 -27.06 17.80 -14.70
C THR A 266 -27.25 18.82 -15.82
N PRO A 267 -28.47 19.35 -16.01
CA PRO A 267 -28.73 20.40 -17.01
C PRO A 267 -27.80 21.60 -16.84
N SER A 268 -27.35 22.21 -17.93
CA SER A 268 -26.38 23.33 -17.90
C SER A 268 -26.79 24.48 -16.99
N GLU A 269 -28.08 24.79 -16.93
CA GLU A 269 -28.64 25.84 -16.05
C GLU A 269 -28.49 25.51 -14.55
N LYS A 270 -28.50 24.21 -14.18
CA LYS A 270 -28.34 23.74 -12.81
C LYS A 270 -26.87 23.57 -12.37
N ARG A 271 -25.93 23.46 -13.32
CA ARG A 271 -24.50 23.30 -13.02
C ARG A 271 -23.89 24.56 -12.42
N GLU A 272 -24.26 25.73 -12.93
CA GLU A 272 -23.78 27.02 -12.42
C GLU A 272 -24.67 27.60 -11.31
N ALA A 273 -25.84 26.98 -11.06
CA ALA A 273 -26.75 27.41 -10.01
C ALA A 273 -26.31 26.92 -8.63
N GLN A 274 -26.55 27.76 -7.63
CA GLN A 274 -26.41 27.44 -6.21
C GLN A 274 -27.46 26.38 -5.81
N VAL A 275 -27.02 25.27 -5.20
CA VAL A 275 -27.92 24.15 -4.82
C VAL A 275 -28.81 24.51 -3.64
N ILE A 276 -28.24 25.01 -2.54
CA ILE A 276 -28.98 25.40 -1.34
C ILE A 276 -28.97 26.91 -1.14
N ASP A 277 -30.07 27.49 -0.66
CA ASP A 277 -30.14 28.90 -0.33
C ASP A 277 -29.68 29.21 1.11
N GLU A 278 -29.72 30.50 1.50
CA GLU A 278 -29.29 30.95 2.83
C GLU A 278 -30.21 30.44 3.96
N GLU A 279 -31.51 30.24 3.69
CA GLU A 279 -32.45 29.72 4.68
C GLU A 279 -32.19 28.23 4.92
N GLU A 280 -31.97 27.46 3.86
CA GLU A 280 -31.61 26.04 3.91
C GLU A 280 -30.24 25.83 4.57
N ALA A 281 -29.24 26.66 4.25
CA ALA A 281 -27.92 26.59 4.89
C ALA A 281 -27.98 26.90 6.40
N ALA A 282 -28.82 27.86 6.80
CA ALA A 282 -29.05 28.18 8.21
C ALA A 282 -29.78 27.05 8.96
N GLU A 283 -30.75 26.40 8.32
CA GLU A 283 -31.45 25.24 8.88
C GLU A 283 -30.49 24.06 9.07
N LEU A 284 -29.69 23.73 8.05
CA LEU A 284 -28.68 22.67 8.11
C LEU A 284 -27.64 22.94 9.21
N ALA A 285 -27.16 24.18 9.33
CA ALA A 285 -26.24 24.55 10.41
C ALA A 285 -26.86 24.39 11.80
N GLU A 286 -28.16 24.68 11.96
CA GLU A 286 -28.87 24.45 13.22
C GLU A 286 -29.04 22.96 13.53
N LEU A 287 -29.37 22.15 12.53
CA LEU A 287 -29.46 20.69 12.67
C LEU A 287 -28.10 20.09 13.03
N GLY A 288 -27.03 20.52 12.36
CA GLY A 288 -25.65 20.14 12.65
C GLY A 288 -25.20 20.53 14.06
N ALA A 289 -25.55 21.73 14.51
CA ALA A 289 -25.24 22.17 15.88
C ALA A 289 -25.94 21.31 16.93
N LYS A 290 -27.23 20.99 16.76
CA LYS A 290 -27.98 20.08 17.66
C LYS A 290 -27.38 18.68 17.67
N LEU A 291 -26.96 18.19 16.51
CA LEU A 291 -26.33 16.88 16.36
C LEU A 291 -24.99 16.80 17.10
N GLN A 292 -24.11 17.81 16.96
CA GLN A 292 -22.85 17.89 17.70
C GLN A 292 -23.06 18.06 19.20
N GLU A 293 -24.00 18.91 19.62
CA GLU A 293 -24.33 19.10 21.05
C GLU A 293 -24.78 17.77 21.68
N HIS A 294 -25.60 17.01 20.97
CA HIS A 294 -26.08 15.73 21.45
C HIS A 294 -24.97 14.68 21.60
N TYR A 295 -24.12 14.51 20.58
CA TYR A 295 -23.06 13.49 20.60
C TYR A 295 -21.81 13.92 21.38
N GLY A 296 -21.68 15.21 21.72
CA GLY A 296 -20.55 15.79 22.45
C GLY A 296 -19.23 15.83 21.66
N ARG A 297 -19.30 15.73 20.33
CA ARG A 297 -18.14 15.71 19.41
C ARG A 297 -18.57 15.99 17.96
N PRO A 298 -17.71 16.55 17.08
CA PRO A 298 -18.04 16.77 15.67
C PRO A 298 -18.55 15.53 14.95
N GLN A 299 -19.58 15.74 14.14
CA GLN A 299 -20.29 14.73 13.37
C GLN A 299 -20.16 15.03 11.88
N ASP A 300 -20.03 13.96 11.11
CA ASP A 300 -20.27 13.86 9.67
C ASP A 300 -21.70 13.31 9.50
N ALA A 301 -22.56 14.05 8.81
CA ALA A 301 -23.96 13.73 8.64
C ALA A 301 -24.40 13.84 7.18
N GLU A 302 -25.11 12.83 6.71
CA GLU A 302 -25.75 12.85 5.39
C GLU A 302 -27.16 13.44 5.53
N TRP A 303 -27.52 14.32 4.59
CA TRP A 303 -28.81 14.99 4.58
C TRP A 303 -29.47 14.94 3.18
N ALA A 304 -30.80 14.99 3.18
CA ALA A 304 -31.62 14.98 1.97
C ALA A 304 -32.83 15.89 2.15
N GLU A 305 -33.25 16.58 1.09
CA GLU A 305 -34.38 17.51 1.09
C GLU A 305 -35.48 17.03 0.14
N GLU A 306 -36.71 16.95 0.64
CA GLU A 306 -37.92 16.62 -0.14
C GLU A 306 -39.07 17.58 0.25
N ASP A 307 -39.72 18.20 -0.73
CA ASP A 307 -40.86 19.12 -0.58
C ASP A 307 -40.61 20.31 0.38
N GLY A 308 -39.40 20.85 0.37
CA GLY A 308 -38.95 21.95 1.21
C GLY A 308 -38.62 21.55 2.65
N LYS A 309 -38.43 20.24 2.92
CA LYS A 309 -38.14 19.72 4.26
C LYS A 309 -36.85 18.91 4.27
N ILE A 310 -35.95 19.28 5.18
CA ILE A 310 -34.64 18.65 5.33
C ILE A 310 -34.73 17.47 6.29
N TYR A 311 -34.10 16.36 5.89
CA TYR A 311 -34.00 15.13 6.66
C TYR A 311 -32.53 14.74 6.85
N LEU A 312 -32.17 14.29 8.05
CA LEU A 312 -30.89 13.63 8.31
C LEU A 312 -31.06 12.12 8.07
N VAL A 313 -30.28 11.57 7.15
CA VAL A 313 -30.40 10.16 6.74
C VAL A 313 -29.34 9.26 7.37
N GLN A 314 -28.21 9.82 7.79
CA GLN A 314 -27.14 9.11 8.50
C GLN A 314 -26.26 10.09 9.28
N SER A 315 -25.63 9.63 10.38
CA SER A 315 -24.59 10.39 11.08
C SER A 315 -23.54 9.47 11.70
N ARG A 316 -22.28 9.93 11.71
CA ARG A 316 -21.13 9.31 12.35
C ARG A 316 -20.14 10.37 12.88
N PRO A 317 -19.24 10.03 13.82
CA PRO A 317 -18.21 10.95 14.29
C PRO A 317 -17.18 11.30 13.19
N ILE A 318 -16.71 12.55 13.15
CA ILE A 318 -15.54 12.92 12.33
C ILE A 318 -14.29 12.38 13.02
N THR A 319 -13.70 11.29 12.50
CA THR A 319 -12.53 10.65 13.13
C THR A 319 -11.20 11.32 12.79
N VAL A 320 -11.13 12.05 11.66
CA VAL A 320 -9.91 12.76 11.20
C VAL A 320 -9.53 13.91 12.12
N LEU A 321 -10.51 14.54 12.79
CA LEU A 321 -10.31 15.66 13.72
C LEU A 321 -9.96 15.21 15.15
N TYR A 322 -10.07 13.92 15.46
CA TYR A 322 -9.73 13.36 16.77
C TYR A 322 -8.47 12.48 16.68
N LYS A 323 -7.37 13.07 16.24
CA LYS A 323 -6.14 12.90 17.02
C LYS A 323 -6.31 13.83 18.22
N GLU A 324 -6.24 13.31 19.44
CA GLU A 324 -6.27 14.13 20.66
C GLU A 324 -5.18 15.22 20.55
N GLU A 325 -5.57 16.44 20.18
CA GLU A 325 -4.77 17.64 20.40
C GLU A 325 -5.17 18.22 21.76
N GLU A 326 -4.17 18.39 22.61
CA GLU A 326 -4.24 19.21 23.81
C GLU A 326 -4.76 20.61 23.45
N GLU A 327 -5.65 21.15 24.28
CA GLU A 327 -6.22 22.49 24.13
C GLU A 327 -5.11 23.53 23.85
N LYS A 328 -5.07 24.05 22.62
CA LYS A 328 -4.38 25.31 22.32
C LYS A 328 -5.40 26.43 22.37
N GLU A 329 -5.33 27.22 23.45
CA GLU A 329 -5.83 28.59 23.41
C GLU A 329 -5.15 29.35 22.25
N GLU A 330 -5.96 30.03 21.44
CA GLU A 330 -5.50 30.98 20.44
C GLU A 330 -4.61 32.03 21.11
N LYS A 331 -3.32 31.99 20.79
CA LYS A 331 -2.46 33.18 20.83
C LYS A 331 -2.47 33.77 19.44
N GLU A 332 -2.91 35.02 19.32
CA GLU A 332 -2.58 35.89 18.20
C GLU A 332 -1.05 35.90 18.03
N THR A 333 -0.52 35.15 17.06
CA THR A 333 0.84 35.34 16.55
C THR A 333 0.77 36.29 15.37
N GLU A 334 1.53 37.38 15.46
CA GLU A 334 1.74 38.33 14.37
C GLU A 334 2.02 37.58 13.06
N GLU A 335 1.31 37.94 11.97
CA GLU A 335 1.43 37.33 10.65
C GLU A 335 2.92 37.22 10.24
N ALA A 336 3.51 36.03 10.36
CA ALA A 336 4.86 35.79 9.87
C ALA A 336 4.84 35.83 8.34
N GLU A 337 5.69 36.67 7.75
CA GLU A 337 5.80 36.86 6.30
C GLU A 337 6.16 35.52 5.63
N ILE A 338 5.25 34.96 4.83
CA ILE A 338 5.51 33.80 3.99
C ILE A 338 6.49 34.23 2.88
N LEU A 339 7.67 33.61 2.85
CA LEU A 339 8.70 33.88 1.84
C LEU A 339 8.38 33.19 0.51
N LEU A 340 7.92 31.94 0.58
CA LEU A 340 7.60 31.11 -0.58
C LEU A 340 6.72 29.93 -0.18
N LYS A 341 6.04 29.34 -1.16
CA LYS A 341 5.11 28.22 -0.96
C LYS A 341 5.35 27.15 -2.02
N GLY A 342 5.39 25.89 -1.61
CA GLY A 342 5.52 24.71 -2.45
C GLY A 342 4.54 23.62 -2.03
N LEU A 343 4.81 22.39 -2.42
CA LEU A 343 4.08 21.19 -2.03
C LEU A 343 4.62 20.67 -0.69
N GLY A 344 3.74 20.43 0.27
CA GLY A 344 4.09 19.73 1.51
C GLY A 344 4.40 18.26 1.23
N ALA A 345 5.69 17.92 1.10
CA ALA A 345 6.14 16.57 0.79
C ALA A 345 6.12 15.67 2.03
N SER A 346 6.56 16.19 3.17
CA SER A 346 6.66 15.46 4.44
C SER A 346 6.17 16.36 5.58
N PRO A 347 5.22 15.88 6.39
CA PRO A 347 4.56 16.71 7.41
C PRO A 347 5.52 17.11 8.54
N GLY A 348 5.19 18.21 9.22
CA GLY A 348 5.93 18.74 10.37
C GLY A 348 6.46 20.16 10.14
N ARG A 349 6.94 20.80 11.21
CA ARG A 349 7.43 22.18 11.17
C ARG A 349 8.79 22.27 11.84
N ALA A 350 9.74 22.90 11.16
CA ALA A 350 11.11 23.02 11.66
C ALA A 350 11.72 24.36 11.26
N SER A 351 12.51 24.93 12.17
CA SER A 351 13.19 26.21 11.96
C SER A 351 14.70 26.01 12.00
N GLY A 352 15.41 26.75 11.17
CA GLY A 352 16.85 26.62 11.07
C GLY A 352 17.45 27.62 10.11
N LYS A 353 18.76 27.50 9.92
CA LYS A 353 19.50 28.32 8.96
C LYS A 353 19.52 27.66 7.60
N VAL A 354 19.18 28.42 6.57
CA VAL A 354 19.26 27.99 5.18
C VAL A 354 20.69 27.63 4.82
N LYS A 355 20.85 26.43 4.27
CA LYS A 355 22.03 25.97 3.57
C LYS A 355 21.69 25.60 2.15
N THR A 356 22.05 26.50 1.23
CA THR A 356 21.84 26.30 -0.20
C THR A 356 22.98 25.45 -0.75
N ILE A 357 22.65 24.23 -1.15
CA ILE A 357 23.58 23.23 -1.67
C ILE A 357 23.31 23.06 -3.17
N PRO A 358 24.24 23.47 -4.04
CA PRO A 358 24.07 23.35 -5.49
C PRO A 358 24.59 22.02 -6.07
N ASP A 359 25.46 21.30 -5.35
CA ASP A 359 26.13 20.08 -5.82
C ASP A 359 26.34 19.10 -4.65
N VAL A 360 26.25 17.79 -4.95
CA VAL A 360 26.43 16.70 -3.97
C VAL A 360 27.78 16.76 -3.23
N LYS A 361 28.83 17.33 -3.83
CA LYS A 361 30.15 17.47 -3.18
C LYS A 361 30.12 18.42 -1.98
N GLU A 362 29.07 19.23 -1.89
CA GLU A 362 28.91 20.26 -0.87
C GLU A 362 27.97 19.83 0.26
N ILE A 363 27.46 18.60 0.25
CA ILE A 363 26.57 18.05 1.30
C ILE A 363 27.16 18.16 2.71
N GLY A 364 28.50 18.20 2.84
CA GLY A 364 29.20 18.41 4.10
C GLY A 364 29.03 19.82 4.71
N ARG A 365 28.47 20.78 3.96
CA ARG A 365 28.12 22.12 4.48
C ARG A 365 26.87 22.10 5.35
N VAL A 366 25.99 21.11 5.17
CA VAL A 366 24.76 20.92 5.95
C VAL A 366 25.10 20.32 7.30
N LYS A 367 24.80 21.06 8.37
CA LYS A 367 24.96 20.61 9.76
C LYS A 367 23.60 20.30 10.37
N GLU A 368 23.66 19.66 11.54
CA GLU A 368 22.46 19.36 12.31
C GLU A 368 21.71 20.64 12.70
N GLY A 369 20.42 20.70 12.39
CA GLY A 369 19.60 21.89 12.61
C GLY A 369 19.48 22.87 11.43
N ASP A 370 20.22 22.65 10.33
CA ASP A 370 20.14 23.50 9.13
C ASP A 370 18.90 23.16 8.27
N ILE A 371 18.42 24.13 7.50
CA ILE A 371 17.39 23.94 6.48
C ILE A 371 18.11 23.71 5.15
N LEU A 372 18.04 22.48 4.63
CA LEU A 372 18.65 22.15 3.35
C LEU A 372 17.81 22.78 2.22
N VAL A 373 18.43 23.68 1.46
CA VAL A 373 17.82 24.26 0.25
C VAL A 373 18.60 23.79 -0.96
N ALA A 374 17.92 23.26 -1.97
CA ALA A 374 18.55 22.77 -3.20
C ALA A 374 17.64 22.96 -4.40
N GLU A 375 18.20 22.93 -5.61
CA GLU A 375 17.38 22.87 -6.83
C GLU A 375 16.61 21.53 -6.85
N MET A 376 17.33 20.43 -6.68
CA MET A 376 16.79 19.06 -6.53
C MET A 376 17.68 18.22 -5.60
N THR A 377 17.12 17.19 -4.93
CA THR A 377 17.88 16.21 -4.14
C THR A 377 18.02 14.87 -4.86
N ALA A 378 19.18 14.22 -4.76
CA ALA A 378 19.45 12.88 -5.34
C ALA A 378 19.78 11.84 -4.23
N PRO A 379 19.82 10.52 -4.51
CA PRO A 379 20.12 9.47 -3.52
C PRO A 379 21.39 9.70 -2.69
N ASP A 380 22.42 10.27 -3.28
CA ASP A 380 23.68 10.58 -2.59
C ASP A 380 23.57 11.70 -1.55
N TRP A 381 22.42 12.40 -1.48
CA TRP A 381 22.16 13.51 -0.56
C TRP A 381 21.53 13.05 0.75
N VAL A 382 21.09 11.79 0.86
CA VAL A 382 20.51 11.18 2.07
C VAL A 382 21.31 11.50 3.34
N PRO A 383 22.66 11.47 3.35
CA PRO A 383 23.42 11.85 4.55
C PRO A 383 23.21 13.30 5.00
N ALA A 384 23.07 14.25 4.07
CA ALA A 384 22.76 15.65 4.38
C ALA A 384 21.29 15.84 4.75
N MET A 385 20.39 15.18 4.05
CA MET A 385 18.95 15.19 4.35
C MET A 385 18.69 14.70 5.80
N ARG A 386 19.41 13.66 6.26
CA ARG A 386 19.36 13.18 7.65
C ARG A 386 19.84 14.19 8.70
N ARG A 387 20.71 15.13 8.33
CA ARG A 387 21.20 16.18 9.24
C ARG A 387 20.29 17.41 9.22
N ALA A 388 19.59 17.65 8.11
CA ALA A 388 18.75 18.83 7.96
C ALA A 388 17.54 18.76 8.90
N ALA A 389 17.16 19.89 9.48
CA ALA A 389 15.94 20.04 10.25
C ALA A 389 14.70 20.12 9.35
N ALA A 390 14.86 20.64 8.13
CA ALA A 390 13.86 20.60 7.08
C ALA A 390 14.51 20.66 5.70
N ILE A 391 13.75 20.28 4.68
CA ILE A 391 14.21 20.24 3.29
C ILE A 391 13.31 21.15 2.45
N VAL A 392 13.91 22.03 1.66
CA VAL A 392 13.20 22.88 0.71
C VAL A 392 13.84 22.70 -0.66
N THR A 393 13.04 22.42 -1.69
CA THR A 393 13.57 22.28 -3.05
C THR A 393 12.83 23.14 -4.07
N ASP A 394 13.55 23.66 -5.06
CA ASP A 394 12.96 24.39 -6.19
C ASP A 394 12.13 23.45 -7.05
N GLU A 395 12.71 22.30 -7.34
CA GLU A 395 12.14 21.23 -8.12
C GLU A 395 11.76 20.07 -7.20
N GLY A 396 10.84 19.23 -7.63
CA GLY A 396 10.15 18.29 -6.74
C GLY A 396 8.63 18.43 -6.80
N GLY A 397 8.12 18.85 -7.95
CA GLY A 397 6.83 18.38 -8.39
C GLY A 397 6.91 16.89 -8.71
N THR A 398 5.79 16.19 -8.54
CA THR A 398 5.62 14.84 -9.06
C THR A 398 6.02 14.82 -10.55
N THR A 399 6.91 13.93 -10.94
CA THR A 399 7.18 13.60 -12.34
C THR A 399 5.86 13.14 -12.94
N CYS A 400 5.31 13.75 -13.99
CA CYS A 400 3.94 13.40 -14.42
C CYS A 400 3.72 13.19 -15.92
N PHE A 401 2.72 12.35 -16.20
CA PHE A 401 2.19 12.04 -17.53
C PHE A 401 0.74 12.48 -17.68
N THR A 402 0.25 12.68 -18.90
CA THR A 402 -1.20 12.87 -19.10
C THR A 402 -1.98 11.57 -18.83
N GLY A 403 -3.25 11.68 -18.43
CA GLY A 403 -4.09 10.53 -18.01
C GLY A 403 -4.19 9.39 -19.01
N ASP A 404 -4.16 9.71 -20.31
CA ASP A 404 -4.16 8.75 -21.42
C ASP A 404 -2.85 7.93 -21.56
N THR A 405 -1.85 8.20 -20.73
CA THR A 405 -0.57 7.48 -20.77
C THR A 405 -0.76 6.07 -20.24
N ARG A 406 -0.49 5.10 -21.10
CA ARG A 406 -0.63 3.67 -20.80
C ARG A 406 0.52 3.17 -19.94
N VAL A 407 0.21 2.40 -18.91
CA VAL A 407 1.14 1.77 -17.97
C VAL A 407 0.90 0.27 -17.99
N LEU A 408 1.96 -0.53 -17.96
CA LEU A 408 1.82 -1.98 -17.87
C LEU A 408 1.65 -2.42 -16.42
N THR A 409 0.51 -3.05 -16.15
CA THR A 409 0.15 -3.63 -14.86
C THR A 409 0.08 -5.16 -14.93
N ASP A 410 0.00 -5.81 -13.78
CA ASP A 410 -0.24 -7.25 -13.66
C ASP A 410 -1.61 -7.70 -14.19
N ARG A 411 -2.49 -6.74 -14.54
CA ARG A 411 -3.82 -6.95 -15.14
C ARG A 411 -3.89 -6.55 -16.62
N GLY A 412 -2.76 -6.21 -17.24
CA GLY A 412 -2.71 -5.68 -18.61
C GLY A 412 -2.30 -4.22 -18.68
N ILE A 413 -2.44 -3.62 -19.86
CA ILE A 413 -2.11 -2.22 -20.11
C ILE A 413 -3.31 -1.35 -19.71
N LEU A 414 -3.09 -0.43 -18.78
CA LEU A 414 -4.13 0.49 -18.28
C LEU A 414 -3.68 1.95 -18.41
N PRO A 415 -4.57 2.89 -18.75
CA PRO A 415 -4.31 4.33 -18.61
C PRO A 415 -3.96 4.72 -17.17
N ILE A 416 -3.03 5.66 -17.00
CA ILE A 416 -2.56 6.09 -15.67
C ILE A 416 -3.67 6.78 -14.86
N ASP A 417 -4.66 7.41 -15.51
CA ASP A 417 -5.81 7.98 -14.81
C ASP A 417 -6.80 6.91 -14.32
N GLU A 418 -6.96 5.80 -15.04
CA GLU A 418 -7.69 4.64 -14.55
C GLU A 418 -7.00 4.05 -13.32
N ILE A 419 -5.67 3.88 -13.34
CA ILE A 419 -4.89 3.42 -12.19
C ILE A 419 -5.07 4.36 -10.99
N TYR A 420 -5.06 5.68 -11.21
CA TYR A 420 -5.29 6.68 -10.16
C TYR A 420 -6.68 6.57 -9.53
N ASN A 421 -7.70 6.19 -10.31
CA ASN A 421 -9.07 6.04 -9.80
C ASN A 421 -9.35 4.67 -9.15
N MET A 422 -8.39 3.75 -9.18
CA MET A 422 -8.51 2.46 -8.50
C MET A 422 -8.11 2.59 -7.02
N GLU A 423 -8.87 1.99 -6.09
CA GLU A 423 -8.48 1.95 -4.66
C GLU A 423 -7.10 1.26 -4.54
N GLU A 424 -6.14 1.94 -3.88
CA GLU A 424 -4.67 1.72 -3.90
C GLU A 424 -4.15 0.35 -3.41
N SER A 425 -4.99 -0.68 -3.25
CA SER A 425 -4.56 -2.00 -2.79
C SER A 425 -4.58 -3.05 -3.92
N ASN A 426 -3.39 -3.52 -4.33
CA ASN A 426 -3.10 -4.70 -5.16
C ASN A 426 -2.97 -4.51 -6.68
N ILE A 427 -2.35 -3.42 -7.15
CA ILE A 427 -1.87 -3.30 -8.54
C ILE A 427 -0.34 -3.35 -8.53
N ARG A 428 0.24 -4.17 -9.42
CA ARG A 428 1.69 -4.19 -9.65
C ARG A 428 2.02 -3.61 -11.00
N VAL A 429 3.10 -2.84 -11.08
CA VAL A 429 3.65 -2.29 -12.32
C VAL A 429 4.99 -2.92 -12.64
N LEU A 430 5.34 -2.91 -13.93
CA LEU A 430 6.65 -3.37 -14.36
C LEU A 430 7.73 -2.32 -14.07
N THR A 431 8.78 -2.76 -13.38
CA THR A 431 9.95 -1.96 -12.99
C THR A 431 11.24 -2.64 -13.48
N VAL A 432 12.38 -1.98 -13.32
CA VAL A 432 13.70 -2.52 -13.61
C VAL A 432 14.58 -2.36 -12.38
N ASN A 433 15.18 -3.46 -11.93
CA ASN A 433 16.17 -3.43 -10.89
C ASN A 433 17.46 -2.77 -11.42
N PRO A 434 17.94 -1.66 -10.82
CA PRO A 434 19.08 -0.90 -11.34
C PRO A 434 20.41 -1.65 -11.22
N ASP A 435 20.50 -2.64 -10.32
CA ASP A 435 21.71 -3.43 -10.13
C ASP A 435 21.81 -4.57 -11.15
N SER A 436 20.72 -5.32 -11.36
CA SER A 436 20.70 -6.45 -12.31
C SER A 436 20.40 -6.02 -13.75
N LEU A 437 19.76 -4.85 -13.94
CA LEU A 437 19.20 -4.36 -15.20
C LEU A 437 18.16 -5.30 -15.81
N THR A 438 17.50 -6.09 -14.96
CA THR A 438 16.40 -6.97 -15.34
C THR A 438 15.07 -6.43 -14.85
N THR A 439 14.02 -6.77 -15.56
CA THR A 439 12.65 -6.39 -15.23
C THR A 439 12.07 -7.18 -14.07
N GLU A 440 11.26 -6.53 -13.24
CA GLU A 440 10.56 -7.15 -12.11
C GLU A 440 9.25 -6.42 -11.79
N TRP A 441 8.31 -7.13 -11.16
CA TRP A 441 7.00 -6.59 -10.79
C TRP A 441 7.02 -6.04 -9.37
N LYS A 442 6.56 -4.80 -9.20
CA LYS A 442 6.50 -4.11 -7.90
C LYS A 442 5.16 -3.46 -7.66
N SER A 443 4.79 -3.30 -6.39
CA SER A 443 3.50 -2.74 -5.99
C SER A 443 3.45 -1.23 -6.23
N VAL A 444 2.30 -0.72 -6.65
CA VAL A 444 2.02 0.72 -6.59
C VAL A 444 1.72 1.07 -5.14
N LEU A 445 2.47 2.03 -4.58
CA LEU A 445 2.33 2.51 -3.20
C LEU A 445 1.34 3.66 -3.06
N GLY A 446 1.14 4.42 -4.14
CA GLY A 446 0.25 5.55 -4.17
C GLY A 446 0.21 6.20 -5.54
N SER A 447 -0.73 7.12 -5.72
CA SER A 447 -0.86 7.88 -6.96
C SER A 447 -1.19 9.34 -6.72
N THR A 448 -0.77 10.22 -7.62
CA THR A 448 -0.96 11.67 -7.47
C THR A 448 -1.45 12.31 -8.75
N LYS A 449 -2.15 13.43 -8.61
CA LYS A 449 -2.70 14.23 -9.71
C LYS A 449 -2.40 15.71 -9.50
N ARG A 450 -1.94 16.40 -10.54
CA ARG A 450 -1.76 17.86 -10.54
C ARG A 450 -2.02 18.46 -11.92
N THR A 451 -1.93 19.78 -12.04
CA THR A 451 -1.91 20.48 -13.34
C THR A 451 -0.51 20.99 -13.62
N SER A 452 0.03 20.74 -14.81
CA SER A 452 1.38 21.18 -15.20
C SER A 452 1.52 21.34 -16.72
N GLN A 453 2.53 22.09 -17.16
CA GLN A 453 2.90 22.23 -18.57
C GLN A 453 3.33 20.88 -19.14
N VAL A 454 2.76 20.47 -20.28
CA VAL A 454 3.06 19.19 -20.92
C VAL A 454 3.79 19.38 -22.24
N TRP A 455 4.82 18.57 -22.48
CA TRP A 455 5.44 18.40 -23.77
C TRP A 455 4.95 17.12 -24.44
N GLU A 456 4.72 17.21 -25.75
CA GLU A 456 4.63 16.04 -26.58
C GLU A 456 6.02 15.71 -27.12
N VAL A 457 6.51 14.51 -26.82
CA VAL A 457 7.84 14.05 -27.22
C VAL A 457 7.73 12.80 -28.06
N SER A 458 8.45 12.76 -29.18
CA SER A 458 8.50 11.63 -30.09
C SER A 458 9.62 10.67 -29.70
N VAL A 459 9.32 9.37 -29.70
CA VAL A 459 10.27 8.31 -29.40
C VAL A 459 10.49 7.44 -30.63
N SER A 460 11.75 7.26 -31.05
CA SER A 460 12.08 6.41 -32.19
C SER A 460 13.51 5.90 -32.18
N GLN A 461 13.76 4.79 -32.89
CA GLN A 461 15.12 4.26 -33.06
C GLN A 461 16.04 5.21 -33.85
N THR A 462 15.52 5.82 -34.91
CA THR A 462 16.31 6.64 -35.85
C THR A 462 16.28 8.13 -35.55
N GLY A 463 15.35 8.59 -34.70
CA GLY A 463 15.11 10.01 -34.44
C GLY A 463 14.43 10.75 -35.59
N ARG A 464 13.86 10.01 -36.57
CA ARG A 464 13.17 10.57 -37.75
C ARG A 464 11.65 10.53 -37.65
N SER A 465 11.09 9.58 -36.89
CA SER A 465 9.65 9.49 -36.70
C SER A 465 9.19 10.55 -35.70
N LYS A 466 8.08 11.21 -36.01
CA LYS A 466 7.40 12.17 -35.13
C LYS A 466 6.03 11.69 -34.64
N ARG A 467 5.62 10.48 -35.01
CA ARG A 467 4.25 9.99 -34.78
C ARG A 467 4.10 9.13 -33.54
N ASN A 468 5.17 8.46 -33.12
CA ASN A 468 5.15 7.67 -31.91
C ASN A 468 5.51 8.59 -30.74
N THR A 469 4.51 9.08 -30.02
CA THR A 469 4.69 10.13 -29.02
C THR A 469 4.36 9.67 -27.60
N LEU A 470 4.86 10.43 -26.64
CA LEU A 470 4.58 10.37 -25.20
C LEU A 470 4.32 11.80 -24.72
N LYS A 471 3.41 11.96 -23.76
CA LYS A 471 3.00 13.26 -23.23
C LYS A 471 3.42 13.34 -21.77
N ALA A 472 4.47 14.09 -21.50
CA ALA A 472 5.11 14.16 -20.19
C ALA A 472 5.47 15.60 -19.83
N THR A 473 5.62 15.88 -18.55
CA THR A 473 6.13 17.18 -18.09
C THR A 473 7.63 17.31 -18.41
N PRO A 474 8.15 18.53 -18.66
CA PRO A 474 9.56 18.73 -19.04
C PRO A 474 10.58 18.32 -17.98
N ASP A 475 10.17 18.42 -16.71
CA ASP A 475 10.86 18.03 -15.48
C ASP A 475 10.74 16.51 -15.19
N HIS A 476 10.14 15.72 -16.10
CA HIS A 476 10.00 14.29 -15.86
C HIS A 476 11.35 13.56 -15.91
N GLY A 477 11.70 12.84 -14.84
CA GLY A 477 12.86 11.96 -14.80
C GLY A 477 12.77 10.79 -15.78
N MET A 478 13.71 10.71 -16.72
CA MET A 478 13.84 9.62 -17.69
C MET A 478 15.02 8.73 -17.31
N MET A 479 14.85 7.42 -17.39
CA MET A 479 15.95 6.50 -17.13
C MET A 479 16.86 6.41 -18.37
N ILE A 480 18.13 6.78 -18.21
CA ILE A 480 19.14 6.80 -19.27
C ILE A 480 20.39 6.05 -18.81
N PHE A 481 21.31 5.76 -19.74
CA PHE A 481 22.65 5.30 -19.35
C PHE A 481 23.63 6.47 -19.25
N GLU A 482 24.56 6.37 -18.32
CA GLU A 482 25.77 7.17 -18.24
C GLU A 482 26.90 6.31 -17.67
N ASP A 483 28.02 6.24 -18.39
CA ASP A 483 29.19 5.41 -18.06
C ASP A 483 28.81 3.97 -17.63
N ARG A 484 27.93 3.35 -18.43
CA ARG A 484 27.36 2.00 -18.26
C ARG A 484 26.42 1.80 -17.08
N LYS A 485 26.14 2.84 -16.29
CA LYS A 485 25.17 2.79 -15.20
C LYS A 485 23.83 3.35 -15.65
N LEU A 486 22.75 2.82 -15.09
CA LEU A 486 21.42 3.37 -15.28
C LEU A 486 21.22 4.51 -14.29
N ILE A 487 20.88 5.70 -14.78
CA ILE A 487 20.67 6.91 -13.99
C ILE A 487 19.39 7.62 -14.41
N GLU A 488 18.90 8.49 -13.55
CA GLU A 488 17.83 9.44 -13.87
C GLU A 488 18.41 10.69 -14.53
N LYS A 489 17.69 11.22 -15.53
CA LYS A 489 17.94 12.55 -16.09
C LYS A 489 16.63 13.18 -16.55
N GLU A 490 16.44 14.47 -16.30
CA GLU A 490 15.22 15.17 -16.70
C GLU A 490 14.98 15.15 -18.21
N LEU A 491 13.72 15.05 -18.63
CA LEU A 491 13.33 15.02 -20.03
C LEU A 491 13.84 16.23 -20.82
N ARG A 492 13.87 17.43 -20.21
CA ARG A 492 14.46 18.63 -20.79
C ARG A 492 15.92 18.43 -21.13
N ASP A 493 16.72 18.01 -20.17
CA ASP A 493 18.16 17.82 -20.35
C ASP A 493 18.48 16.67 -21.31
N VAL A 494 17.71 15.59 -21.25
CA VAL A 494 17.81 14.48 -22.22
C VAL A 494 17.61 15.00 -23.65
N ILE A 495 16.65 15.90 -23.87
CA ILE A 495 16.42 16.49 -25.19
C ILE A 495 17.53 17.47 -25.57
N ASP A 496 17.93 18.35 -24.67
CA ASP A 496 18.91 19.41 -24.94
C ASP A 496 20.32 18.84 -25.21
N GLU A 497 20.71 17.79 -24.50
CA GLU A 497 21.98 17.06 -24.71
C GLU A 497 21.89 15.98 -25.78
N SER A 498 20.69 15.78 -26.34
CA SER A 498 20.39 14.74 -27.34
C SER A 498 20.69 13.32 -26.84
N GLU A 499 20.50 13.05 -25.55
CA GLU A 499 20.66 11.71 -24.98
C GLU A 499 19.53 10.76 -25.41
N MET A 500 19.74 9.46 -25.15
CA MET A 500 18.77 8.41 -25.45
C MET A 500 18.19 7.83 -24.17
N VAL A 501 16.89 7.54 -24.22
CA VAL A 501 16.12 6.95 -23.12
C VAL A 501 16.10 5.44 -23.20
N SER A 502 15.90 4.79 -22.07
CA SER A 502 15.82 3.32 -21.96
C SER A 502 14.41 2.82 -22.27
N ALA A 503 14.32 1.79 -23.11
CA ALA A 503 13.10 1.07 -23.41
C ALA A 503 13.26 -0.40 -22.99
N VAL A 504 12.17 -1.00 -22.51
CA VAL A 504 12.17 -2.39 -22.06
C VAL A 504 11.93 -3.34 -23.24
N ASP A 505 12.63 -4.47 -23.30
CA ASP A 505 12.43 -5.47 -24.35
C ASP A 505 11.96 -6.84 -23.85
N PHE A 506 11.77 -7.01 -22.53
CA PHE A 506 11.30 -8.25 -21.92
C PHE A 506 10.32 -7.99 -20.76
N ILE A 507 9.37 -8.91 -20.54
CA ILE A 507 8.43 -8.87 -19.42
C ILE A 507 8.40 -10.25 -18.72
N PRO A 508 8.71 -10.35 -17.42
CA PRO A 508 8.62 -11.58 -16.64
C PRO A 508 7.17 -11.86 -16.23
N THR A 509 6.89 -13.05 -15.70
CA THR A 509 5.53 -13.41 -15.28
C THR A 509 5.19 -12.66 -13.97
N PRO A 510 4.02 -12.01 -13.83
CA PRO A 510 3.66 -11.21 -12.65
C PRO A 510 3.65 -11.97 -11.31
N ILE A 511 3.30 -13.26 -11.34
CA ILE A 511 3.16 -14.13 -10.17
C ILE A 511 3.66 -15.54 -10.55
N ALA A 512 4.34 -16.24 -9.65
CA ALA A 512 4.69 -17.65 -9.88
C ALA A 512 3.41 -18.49 -10.03
N HIS A 513 3.38 -19.41 -11.00
CA HIS A 513 2.21 -20.25 -11.26
C HIS A 513 1.81 -21.08 -10.04
N ASP A 514 0.78 -20.65 -9.32
CA ASP A 514 0.05 -21.46 -8.36
C ASP A 514 -1.04 -22.25 -9.11
N GLY A 515 -0.62 -23.22 -9.93
CA GLY A 515 -1.49 -24.33 -10.37
C GLY A 515 -2.76 -24.04 -11.19
N GLY A 516 -3.02 -22.82 -11.66
CA GLY A 516 -4.13 -22.49 -12.58
C GLY A 516 -3.94 -23.07 -14.00
N GLU A 517 -5.05 -23.37 -14.71
CA GLU A 517 -5.13 -24.14 -15.97
C GLU A 517 -3.84 -24.19 -16.81
N VAL A 518 -3.30 -25.40 -17.02
CA VAL A 518 -2.27 -25.64 -18.02
C VAL A 518 -2.90 -25.42 -19.40
N HIS A 519 -2.70 -24.24 -19.98
CA HIS A 519 -3.14 -23.96 -21.34
C HIS A 519 -2.31 -24.80 -22.32
N SER A 520 -2.98 -25.58 -23.16
CA SER A 520 -2.32 -26.36 -24.20
C SER A 520 -1.78 -25.43 -25.29
N GLU A 521 -0.64 -25.79 -25.91
CA GLU A 521 -0.15 -25.08 -27.10
C GLU A 521 -1.22 -25.05 -28.21
N ASP A 522 -2.01 -26.14 -28.32
CA ASP A 522 -3.11 -26.27 -29.27
C ASP A 522 -4.21 -25.22 -29.03
N LEU A 523 -4.61 -25.00 -27.77
CA LEU A 523 -5.58 -23.99 -27.37
C LEU A 523 -5.05 -22.57 -27.58
N ALA A 524 -3.78 -22.32 -27.29
CA ALA A 524 -3.16 -21.02 -27.51
C ALA A 524 -3.10 -20.66 -29.01
N TYR A 525 -2.64 -21.60 -29.85
CA TYR A 525 -2.65 -21.45 -31.29
C TYR A 525 -4.07 -21.20 -31.83
N LEU A 526 -5.03 -21.98 -31.35
CA LEU A 526 -6.44 -21.84 -31.71
C LEU A 526 -6.98 -20.46 -31.32
N SER A 527 -6.64 -19.97 -30.13
CA SER A 527 -7.08 -18.66 -29.64
C SER A 527 -6.52 -17.53 -30.49
N GLY A 528 -5.24 -17.59 -30.91
CA GLY A 528 -4.66 -16.61 -31.84
C GLY A 528 -5.30 -16.64 -33.23
N ALA A 529 -5.59 -17.84 -33.75
CA ALA A 529 -6.27 -17.99 -35.04
C ALA A 529 -7.72 -17.47 -35.01
N LEU A 530 -8.43 -17.65 -33.89
CA LEU A 530 -9.79 -17.16 -33.72
C LEU A 530 -9.85 -15.66 -33.40
N ALA A 531 -8.88 -15.11 -32.67
CA ALA A 531 -8.78 -13.68 -32.43
C ALA A 531 -8.58 -12.87 -33.73
N SER A 532 -8.01 -13.50 -34.77
CA SER A 532 -7.78 -12.87 -36.07
C SER A 532 -8.91 -13.11 -37.08
N ASP A 533 -9.35 -14.36 -37.28
CA ASP A 533 -10.30 -14.76 -38.32
C ASP A 533 -11.63 -15.37 -37.77
N GLY A 534 -11.81 -15.33 -36.45
CA GLY A 534 -12.93 -15.93 -35.73
C GLY A 534 -14.01 -14.94 -35.30
N CYS A 535 -15.12 -15.50 -34.81
CA CYS A 535 -16.20 -14.78 -34.16
C CYS A 535 -16.89 -15.73 -33.18
N ILE A 536 -16.94 -15.33 -31.92
CA ILE A 536 -17.54 -16.10 -30.84
C ILE A 536 -18.81 -15.38 -30.38
N GLU A 537 -19.91 -16.12 -30.27
CA GLU A 537 -21.17 -15.62 -29.78
C GLU A 537 -21.65 -16.50 -28.63
N LEU A 538 -21.99 -15.87 -27.52
CA LEU A 538 -22.47 -16.56 -26.33
C LEU A 538 -23.80 -15.97 -25.87
N SER A 539 -24.69 -16.86 -25.41
CA SER A 539 -25.95 -16.53 -24.76
C SER A 539 -26.16 -17.49 -23.58
N SER A 540 -27.12 -17.18 -22.69
CA SER A 540 -27.40 -18.01 -21.52
C SER A 540 -27.65 -19.50 -21.83
N ARG A 541 -28.15 -19.83 -23.03
CA ARG A 541 -28.52 -21.21 -23.43
C ARG A 541 -27.74 -21.78 -24.62
N ARG A 542 -26.98 -20.98 -25.37
CA ARG A 542 -26.31 -21.40 -26.61
C ARG A 542 -24.98 -20.66 -26.76
N GLY A 543 -24.00 -21.34 -27.32
CA GLY A 543 -22.76 -20.74 -27.80
C GLY A 543 -22.51 -21.13 -29.24
N ARG A 544 -21.81 -20.25 -29.97
CA ARG A 544 -21.42 -20.44 -31.36
C ARG A 544 -20.00 -19.93 -31.55
N VAL A 545 -19.13 -20.81 -32.02
CA VAL A 545 -17.78 -20.45 -32.49
C VAL A 545 -17.78 -20.52 -34.01
N THR A 546 -17.39 -19.43 -34.65
CA THR A 546 -17.29 -19.33 -36.11
C THR A 546 -15.86 -18.99 -36.49
N PHE A 547 -15.29 -19.74 -37.42
CA PHE A 547 -14.01 -19.44 -38.05
C PHE A 547 -14.24 -19.28 -39.56
N ARG A 548 -13.82 -18.14 -40.12
CA ARG A 548 -14.07 -17.83 -41.54
C ARG A 548 -12.76 -17.75 -42.30
N GLN A 549 -12.60 -18.60 -43.30
CA GLN A 549 -11.39 -18.58 -44.11
C GLN A 549 -11.61 -19.01 -45.55
N LYS A 550 -10.83 -18.45 -46.47
CA LYS A 550 -10.81 -18.86 -47.88
C LYS A 550 -10.11 -20.20 -48.01
N ASN A 551 -10.81 -21.19 -48.56
CA ASN A 551 -10.24 -22.50 -48.84
C ASN A 551 -9.34 -22.45 -50.10
N THR A 552 -8.13 -21.91 -49.95
CA THR A 552 -7.08 -21.90 -50.97
C THR A 552 -5.99 -22.91 -50.61
N LEU A 553 -5.18 -23.32 -51.59
CA LEU A 553 -4.06 -24.24 -51.36
C LEU A 553 -3.05 -23.71 -50.33
N GLU A 554 -2.86 -22.39 -50.27
CA GLU A 554 -1.98 -21.73 -49.29
C GLU A 554 -2.54 -21.75 -47.87
N LYS A 555 -3.87 -21.85 -47.70
CA LYS A 555 -4.54 -21.77 -46.40
C LYS A 555 -5.05 -23.11 -45.89
N SER A 556 -4.94 -24.18 -46.68
CA SER A 556 -5.49 -25.48 -46.33
C SER A 556 -4.84 -26.06 -45.07
N GLU A 557 -3.52 -25.95 -44.93
CA GLU A 557 -2.80 -26.47 -43.76
C GLU A 557 -3.16 -25.69 -42.48
N PHE A 558 -3.30 -24.36 -42.57
CA PHE A 558 -3.81 -23.54 -41.48
C PHE A 558 -5.23 -23.94 -41.07
N ILE A 559 -6.15 -24.06 -42.02
CA ILE A 559 -7.55 -24.46 -41.76
C ILE A 559 -7.59 -25.85 -41.10
N ASP A 560 -6.83 -26.81 -41.62
CA ASP A 560 -6.78 -28.16 -41.07
C ASP A 560 -6.20 -28.19 -39.65
N THR A 561 -5.19 -27.36 -39.37
CA THR A 561 -4.61 -27.21 -38.04
C THR A 561 -5.60 -26.61 -37.05
N VAL A 562 -6.29 -25.51 -37.40
CA VAL A 562 -7.34 -24.92 -36.54
C VAL A 562 -8.43 -25.95 -36.22
N ARG A 563 -8.89 -26.70 -37.22
CA ARG A 563 -9.93 -27.72 -37.03
C ARG A 563 -9.43 -28.91 -36.19
N LYS A 564 -8.18 -29.31 -36.37
CA LYS A 564 -7.53 -30.38 -35.59
C LYS A 564 -7.39 -29.97 -34.12
N ASN A 565 -6.83 -28.79 -33.85
CA ASN A 565 -6.63 -28.27 -32.49
C ASN A 565 -7.98 -28.09 -31.77
N PHE A 566 -8.98 -27.52 -32.46
CA PHE A 566 -10.34 -27.39 -31.91
C PHE A 566 -10.95 -28.76 -31.54
N ARG A 567 -10.70 -29.79 -32.36
CA ARG A 567 -11.16 -31.17 -32.07
C ARG A 567 -10.43 -31.81 -30.90
N GLN A 568 -9.13 -31.60 -30.79
CA GLN A 568 -8.33 -32.13 -29.68
C GLN A 568 -8.75 -31.50 -28.36
N GLU A 569 -8.96 -30.19 -28.35
CA GLU A 569 -9.28 -29.44 -27.14
C GLU A 569 -10.72 -29.67 -26.65
N PHE A 570 -11.70 -29.67 -27.57
CA PHE A 570 -13.13 -29.69 -27.20
C PHE A 570 -13.86 -31.00 -27.52
N GLY A 571 -13.17 -31.99 -28.08
CA GLY A 571 -13.79 -33.26 -28.51
C GLY A 571 -14.90 -33.11 -29.56
N THR A 572 -14.96 -31.96 -30.25
CA THR A 572 -15.98 -31.61 -31.24
C THR A 572 -15.35 -30.85 -32.41
N GLU A 573 -15.99 -30.78 -33.56
CA GLU A 573 -15.38 -30.22 -34.77
C GLU A 573 -16.01 -28.89 -35.19
N LEU A 574 -15.20 -28.02 -35.77
CA LEU A 574 -15.68 -26.91 -36.60
C LEU A 574 -16.14 -27.47 -37.96
N VAL A 575 -17.45 -27.52 -38.16
CA VAL A 575 -18.09 -28.11 -39.34
C VAL A 575 -18.12 -27.08 -40.47
N ASP A 576 -17.66 -27.45 -41.67
CA ASP A 576 -17.79 -26.61 -42.86
C ASP A 576 -19.27 -26.44 -43.25
N ARG A 577 -19.75 -25.20 -43.25
CA ARG A 577 -21.13 -24.81 -43.59
C ARG A 577 -21.27 -24.24 -45.00
N GLY A 578 -20.20 -24.28 -45.80
CA GLY A 578 -20.15 -23.74 -47.16
C GLY A 578 -19.62 -22.30 -47.24
N GLU A 579 -19.64 -21.75 -48.46
CA GLU A 579 -19.15 -20.39 -48.75
C GLU A 579 -20.19 -19.32 -48.39
N ASP A 580 -19.74 -18.30 -47.68
CA ASP A 580 -20.45 -17.03 -47.55
C ASP A 580 -19.97 -16.04 -48.62
N GLU A 581 -20.92 -15.39 -49.30
CA GLU A 581 -20.63 -14.24 -50.16
C GLU A 581 -20.65 -12.96 -49.32
N SER A 582 -19.58 -12.18 -49.41
CA SER A 582 -19.45 -10.86 -48.78
C SER A 582 -19.24 -9.80 -49.85
N VAL A 583 -19.76 -8.58 -49.62
CA VAL A 583 -19.57 -7.44 -50.52
C VAL A 583 -18.93 -6.32 -49.72
N GLY A 584 -17.65 -6.06 -49.96
CA GLY A 584 -16.90 -4.95 -49.39
C GLY A 584 -16.80 -3.78 -50.38
N VAL A 585 -16.38 -2.62 -49.90
CA VAL A 585 -16.03 -1.47 -50.74
C VAL A 585 -14.58 -1.09 -50.48
N ILE A 586 -13.69 -1.37 -51.43
CA ILE A 586 -12.26 -1.02 -51.33
C ILE A 586 -11.98 0.10 -52.31
N ARG A 587 -11.56 1.27 -51.79
CA ARG A 587 -11.26 2.48 -52.58
C ARG A 587 -12.41 2.91 -53.51
N GLY A 588 -13.65 2.80 -53.02
CA GLY A 588 -14.86 3.18 -53.76
C GLY A 588 -15.38 2.13 -54.75
N ASN A 589 -14.68 1.00 -54.92
CA ASN A 589 -15.13 -0.11 -55.77
C ASN A 589 -15.76 -1.22 -54.94
N LYS A 590 -16.90 -1.75 -55.39
CA LYS A 590 -17.47 -2.98 -54.80
C LYS A 590 -16.55 -4.16 -55.10
N VAL A 591 -16.12 -4.83 -54.04
CA VAL A 591 -15.31 -6.05 -54.08
C VAL A 591 -16.13 -7.17 -53.47
N ASN A 592 -16.41 -8.21 -54.24
CA ASN A 592 -17.09 -9.40 -53.74
C ASN A 592 -16.05 -10.40 -53.22
N GLY A 593 -16.19 -10.82 -51.96
CA GLY A 593 -15.39 -11.85 -51.33
C GLY A 593 -16.18 -13.15 -51.18
N LYS A 594 -15.49 -14.28 -51.25
CA LYS A 594 -16.01 -15.61 -50.90
C LYS A 594 -15.08 -16.23 -49.87
N ALA A 595 -15.64 -16.78 -48.80
CA ALA A 595 -14.90 -17.51 -47.75
C ALA A 595 -15.77 -18.62 -47.18
N ASN A 596 -15.15 -19.74 -46.80
CA ASN A 596 -15.84 -20.84 -46.11
C ASN A 596 -16.11 -20.47 -44.66
N ARG A 597 -17.26 -20.90 -44.14
CA ARG A 597 -17.62 -20.75 -42.73
C ARG A 597 -17.51 -22.11 -42.02
N TYR A 598 -16.58 -22.22 -41.08
CA TYR A 598 -16.44 -23.37 -40.20
C TYR A 598 -17.07 -23.04 -38.84
N GLU A 599 -18.02 -23.86 -38.37
CA GLU A 599 -18.87 -23.48 -37.23
C GLU A 599 -19.06 -24.64 -36.24
N CYS A 600 -19.01 -24.32 -34.95
CA CYS A 600 -19.44 -25.17 -33.85
C CYS A 600 -20.54 -24.46 -33.05
N GLN A 601 -21.67 -25.13 -32.81
CA GLN A 601 -22.81 -24.58 -32.05
C GLN A 601 -22.90 -25.23 -30.67
N ARG A 602 -21.80 -25.19 -29.91
CA ARG A 602 -21.75 -25.68 -28.52
C ARG A 602 -21.41 -24.53 -27.59
N LYS A 603 -22.00 -24.58 -26.40
CA LYS A 603 -21.86 -23.54 -25.38
C LYS A 603 -20.47 -23.57 -24.74
N GLU A 604 -20.02 -24.73 -24.27
CA GLU A 604 -18.72 -24.92 -23.62
C GLU A 604 -17.52 -24.38 -24.43
N PRO A 605 -17.31 -24.70 -25.72
CA PRO A 605 -16.20 -24.11 -26.48
C PRO A 605 -16.30 -22.60 -26.64
N ALA A 606 -17.52 -22.07 -26.79
CA ALA A 606 -17.74 -20.63 -26.92
C ALA A 606 -17.48 -19.91 -25.58
N GLU A 607 -17.87 -20.48 -24.45
CA GLU A 607 -17.59 -19.92 -23.12
C GLU A 607 -16.08 -19.82 -22.88
N ARG A 608 -15.34 -20.93 -23.07
CA ARG A 608 -13.91 -20.97 -22.79
C ARG A 608 -13.09 -20.08 -23.72
N LEU A 609 -13.40 -20.07 -25.02
CA LEU A 609 -12.67 -19.23 -25.98
C LEU A 609 -13.02 -17.74 -25.83
N LEU A 610 -14.26 -17.41 -25.46
CA LEU A 610 -14.67 -16.02 -25.21
C LEU A 610 -14.04 -15.48 -23.93
N ASP A 611 -13.88 -16.32 -22.91
CA ASP A 611 -13.16 -15.96 -21.69
C ASP A 611 -11.70 -15.60 -21.97
N ILE A 612 -11.01 -16.42 -22.79
CA ILE A 612 -9.65 -16.11 -23.26
C ILE A 612 -9.63 -14.83 -24.12
N GLU A 613 -10.61 -14.63 -24.99
CA GLU A 613 -10.70 -13.43 -25.85
C GLU A 613 -10.90 -12.15 -25.01
N ASN A 614 -11.75 -12.19 -23.99
CA ASN A 614 -12.01 -11.04 -23.11
C ASN A 614 -10.83 -10.75 -22.16
N ASN A 615 -10.07 -11.76 -21.76
CA ASN A 615 -8.95 -11.64 -20.82
C ASN A 615 -7.59 -11.86 -21.49
N LEU A 616 -7.48 -11.51 -22.78
CA LEU A 616 -6.35 -11.90 -23.62
C LEU A 616 -5.00 -11.36 -23.13
N GLN A 617 -4.96 -10.13 -22.62
CA GLN A 617 -3.74 -9.54 -22.09
C GLN A 617 -3.26 -10.30 -20.85
N GLU A 618 -4.17 -10.63 -19.93
CA GLU A 618 -3.87 -11.39 -18.72
C GLU A 618 -3.45 -12.83 -19.04
N PHE A 619 -4.13 -13.48 -19.99
CA PHE A 619 -3.75 -14.79 -20.52
C PHE A 619 -2.29 -14.78 -21.01
N ILE A 620 -1.89 -13.75 -21.77
CA ILE A 620 -0.51 -13.63 -22.31
C ILE A 620 0.52 -13.35 -21.20
N LEU A 621 0.18 -12.49 -20.23
CA LEU A 621 1.07 -12.15 -19.11
C LEU A 621 1.36 -13.35 -18.22
N ARG A 622 0.35 -14.20 -18.02
CA ARG A 622 0.44 -15.41 -17.19
C ARG A 622 0.98 -16.63 -17.95
N ALA A 623 0.86 -16.70 -19.27
CA ALA A 623 1.27 -17.88 -20.05
C ALA A 623 2.80 -18.09 -20.14
N GLU A 624 3.24 -19.36 -20.16
CA GLU A 624 4.63 -19.74 -20.44
C GLU A 624 5.06 -19.32 -21.86
N LYS A 625 6.38 -19.21 -22.10
CA LYS A 625 6.93 -18.68 -23.36
C LYS A 625 6.50 -19.50 -24.59
N GLU A 626 6.40 -20.81 -24.43
CA GLU A 626 5.98 -21.74 -25.49
C GLU A 626 4.51 -21.51 -25.88
N ILE A 627 3.65 -21.31 -24.88
CA ILE A 627 2.21 -21.03 -25.05
C ILE A 627 2.03 -19.67 -25.75
N VAL A 628 2.78 -18.64 -25.32
CA VAL A 628 2.76 -17.32 -25.95
C VAL A 628 3.23 -17.38 -27.41
N ALA A 629 4.27 -18.16 -27.71
CA ALA A 629 4.75 -18.35 -29.08
C ALA A 629 3.70 -19.02 -29.98
N SER A 630 3.01 -20.05 -29.48
CA SER A 630 1.92 -20.71 -30.18
C SER A 630 0.73 -19.79 -30.45
N PHE A 631 0.35 -18.96 -29.47
CA PHE A 631 -0.66 -17.91 -29.67
C PHE A 631 -0.28 -16.96 -30.81
N LEU A 632 0.94 -16.43 -30.77
CA LEU A 632 1.42 -15.48 -31.78
C LEU A 632 1.50 -16.11 -33.18
N ALA A 633 1.89 -17.39 -33.27
CA ALA A 633 1.90 -18.14 -34.52
C ALA A 633 0.50 -18.30 -35.12
N GLY A 634 -0.50 -18.66 -34.30
CA GLY A 634 -1.90 -18.77 -34.73
C GLY A 634 -2.45 -17.44 -35.25
N PHE A 635 -2.12 -16.33 -34.59
CA PHE A 635 -2.52 -14.99 -35.03
C PHE A 635 -1.85 -14.59 -36.36
N ILE A 636 -0.55 -14.84 -36.50
CA ILE A 636 0.21 -14.60 -37.74
C ILE A 636 -0.38 -15.41 -38.89
N ASP A 637 -0.79 -16.64 -38.63
CA ASP A 637 -1.43 -17.47 -39.63
C ASP A 637 -2.83 -17.01 -40.02
N GLY A 638 -3.54 -16.26 -39.18
CA GLY A 638 -4.78 -15.61 -39.58
C GLY A 638 -4.55 -14.38 -40.46
N ASP A 639 -3.94 -13.34 -39.89
CA ASP A 639 -3.84 -12.01 -40.50
C ASP A 639 -2.41 -11.58 -40.90
N GLY A 640 -1.40 -12.35 -40.50
CA GLY A 640 0.00 -12.06 -40.79
C GLY A 640 0.40 -12.17 -42.27
N SER A 641 1.46 -11.45 -42.64
CA SER A 641 2.13 -11.60 -43.94
C SER A 641 3.64 -11.52 -43.80
N PHE A 642 4.35 -12.40 -44.52
CA PHE A 642 5.82 -12.38 -44.57
C PHE A 642 6.28 -11.69 -45.85
N ASN A 643 7.19 -10.72 -45.70
CA ASN A 643 7.82 -10.05 -46.83
C ASN A 643 9.28 -10.47 -46.97
N ASP A 644 9.59 -11.17 -48.07
CA ASP A 644 10.93 -11.70 -48.41
C ASP A 644 11.80 -10.71 -49.21
N SER A 645 11.23 -9.56 -49.61
CA SER A 645 11.92 -8.55 -50.42
C SER A 645 12.94 -7.70 -49.64
N HIS A 646 12.90 -7.74 -48.31
CA HIS A 646 13.90 -7.12 -47.44
C HIS A 646 15.02 -8.11 -47.10
N GLU A 647 16.25 -7.63 -46.91
CA GLU A 647 17.43 -8.49 -46.71
C GLU A 647 17.31 -9.45 -45.52
N ASN A 648 16.37 -9.25 -44.59
CA ASN A 648 16.30 -10.00 -43.32
C ASN A 648 14.93 -10.66 -43.03
N GLY A 649 13.96 -10.62 -43.96
CA GLY A 649 12.59 -11.08 -43.68
C GLY A 649 11.84 -10.18 -42.69
N ARG A 650 10.53 -10.06 -42.85
CA ARG A 650 9.69 -9.26 -41.92
C ARG A 650 8.27 -9.80 -41.91
N VAL A 651 7.74 -10.03 -40.71
CA VAL A 651 6.32 -10.32 -40.52
C VAL A 651 5.58 -9.01 -40.26
N HIS A 652 4.47 -8.82 -40.97
CA HIS A 652 3.53 -7.73 -40.79
C HIS A 652 2.22 -8.29 -40.25
N ILE A 653 1.72 -7.70 -39.16
CA ILE A 653 0.42 -8.02 -38.56
C ILE A 653 -0.40 -6.73 -38.52
N TYR A 654 -1.69 -6.79 -38.90
CA TYR A 654 -2.60 -5.66 -38.82
C TYR A 654 -3.63 -5.90 -37.72
N ALA A 655 -3.72 -4.99 -36.76
CA ALA A 655 -4.58 -5.16 -35.59
C ALA A 655 -5.32 -3.87 -35.24
N ASN A 656 -6.49 -4.00 -34.60
CA ASN A 656 -7.12 -2.91 -33.87
C ASN A 656 -6.35 -2.66 -32.55
N ASP A 657 -6.79 -1.69 -31.74
CA ASP A 657 -6.07 -1.26 -30.53
C ASP A 657 -5.92 -2.38 -29.49
N GLU A 658 -7.02 -3.00 -29.06
CA GLU A 658 -7.01 -4.10 -28.07
C GLU A 658 -6.14 -5.29 -28.51
N MET A 659 -6.27 -5.73 -29.77
CA MET A 659 -5.44 -6.83 -30.29
C MET A 659 -3.98 -6.41 -30.44
N ALA A 660 -3.71 -5.14 -30.75
CA ALA A 660 -2.34 -4.66 -30.83
C ALA A 660 -1.66 -4.77 -29.46
N GLU A 661 -2.30 -4.35 -28.38
CA GLU A 661 -1.76 -4.47 -27.02
C GLU A 661 -1.41 -5.93 -26.67
N ALA A 662 -2.33 -6.87 -26.88
CA ALA A 662 -2.08 -8.29 -26.67
C ALA A 662 -0.87 -8.81 -27.49
N ILE A 663 -0.79 -8.46 -28.79
CA ILE A 663 0.33 -8.88 -29.66
C ILE A 663 1.66 -8.27 -29.19
N ILE A 664 1.67 -7.01 -28.76
CA ILE A 664 2.86 -6.36 -28.21
C ILE A 664 3.31 -7.05 -26.93
N LEU A 665 2.39 -7.36 -26.00
CA LEU A 665 2.71 -8.11 -24.79
C LEU A 665 3.29 -9.49 -25.14
N ALA A 666 2.70 -10.21 -26.10
CA ALA A 666 3.22 -11.49 -26.55
C ALA A 666 4.64 -11.39 -27.12
N CYS A 667 4.92 -10.34 -27.89
CA CYS A 667 6.26 -10.10 -28.40
C CYS A 667 7.26 -9.82 -27.26
N LEU A 668 6.90 -8.95 -26.31
CA LEU A 668 7.78 -8.60 -25.18
C LEU A 668 8.03 -9.80 -24.26
N ARG A 669 7.03 -10.67 -24.01
CA ARG A 669 7.21 -11.96 -23.32
C ARG A 669 8.23 -12.88 -24.00
N LEU A 670 8.41 -12.74 -25.31
CA LEU A 670 9.37 -13.48 -26.13
C LEU A 670 10.70 -12.73 -26.36
N ARG A 671 10.93 -11.60 -25.67
CA ARG A 671 12.08 -10.71 -25.86
C ARG A 671 12.16 -10.11 -27.27
N ILE A 672 11.00 -9.81 -27.85
CA ILE A 672 10.85 -9.19 -29.17
C ILE A 672 10.28 -7.80 -28.98
N LEU A 673 11.01 -6.78 -29.42
CA LEU A 673 10.52 -5.40 -29.43
C LEU A 673 10.10 -5.00 -30.85
N PRO A 674 8.81 -5.12 -31.21
CA PRO A 674 8.35 -4.91 -32.57
C PRO A 674 8.34 -3.42 -32.95
N GLN A 675 8.23 -3.14 -34.26
CA GLN A 675 8.02 -1.78 -34.76
C GLN A 675 6.55 -1.57 -35.08
N VAL A 676 5.96 -0.55 -34.47
CA VAL A 676 4.52 -0.28 -34.57
C VAL A 676 4.27 1.02 -35.33
N TYR A 677 3.37 0.94 -36.31
CA TYR A 677 2.93 2.08 -37.10
C TYR A 677 1.41 2.12 -37.14
N GLU A 678 0.82 3.27 -36.91
CA GLU A 678 -0.63 3.43 -37.03
C GLU A 678 -1.02 4.07 -38.37
N ASN A 679 -2.12 3.59 -38.97
CA ASN A 679 -2.73 4.19 -40.15
C ASN A 679 -4.25 3.98 -40.15
N ARG A 680 -5.03 5.05 -39.98
CA ARG A 680 -6.51 5.02 -39.95
C ARG A 680 -7.05 4.06 -38.88
N ASN A 681 -6.52 4.13 -37.66
CA ASN A 681 -6.92 3.31 -36.51
C ASN A 681 -6.62 1.81 -36.67
N ILE A 682 -5.63 1.48 -37.51
CA ILE A 682 -5.11 0.12 -37.65
C ILE A 682 -3.61 0.17 -37.37
N TYR A 683 -3.18 -0.64 -36.42
CA TYR A 683 -1.77 -0.84 -36.08
C TYR A 683 -1.16 -1.85 -37.05
N ASN A 684 -0.02 -1.50 -37.64
CA ASN A 684 0.86 -2.37 -38.40
C ASN A 684 2.05 -2.71 -37.52
N ILE A 685 2.03 -3.91 -36.96
CA ILE A 685 3.06 -4.45 -36.08
C ILE A 685 4.05 -5.22 -36.94
N GLN A 686 5.32 -4.83 -36.88
CA GLN A 686 6.40 -5.41 -37.67
C GLN A 686 7.37 -6.16 -36.77
N ILE A 687 7.43 -7.48 -36.97
CA ILE A 687 8.35 -8.36 -36.27
C ILE A 687 9.52 -8.66 -37.20
N VAL A 688 10.73 -8.38 -36.72
CA VAL A 688 11.99 -8.60 -37.43
C VAL A 688 12.99 -9.45 -36.63
N GLU A 689 12.66 -9.77 -35.39
CA GLU A 689 13.47 -10.52 -34.41
C GLU A 689 12.69 -11.77 -33.99
N GLY A 690 13.38 -12.83 -33.55
CA GLY A 690 12.74 -14.06 -33.07
C GLY A 690 11.92 -14.83 -34.12
N LEU A 691 12.06 -14.46 -35.41
CA LEU A 691 11.24 -15.01 -36.50
C LEU A 691 11.42 -16.50 -36.72
N GLU A 692 12.61 -17.07 -36.46
CA GLU A 692 12.87 -18.50 -36.68
C GLU A 692 11.93 -19.36 -35.82
N LYS A 693 11.92 -19.14 -34.50
CA LYS A 693 11.06 -19.87 -33.55
C LYS A 693 9.57 -19.65 -33.82
N ILE A 694 9.18 -18.44 -34.24
CA ILE A 694 7.76 -18.13 -34.53
C ILE A 694 7.31 -18.82 -35.83
N LEU A 695 8.10 -18.72 -36.90
CA LEU A 695 7.74 -19.27 -38.22
C LEU A 695 7.78 -20.81 -38.23
N GLU A 696 8.53 -21.45 -37.33
CA GLU A 696 8.46 -22.91 -37.12
C GLU A 696 7.09 -23.39 -36.62
N LEU A 697 6.35 -22.53 -35.91
CA LEU A 697 5.02 -22.84 -35.36
C LEU A 697 3.87 -22.42 -36.28
N THR A 698 4.14 -21.67 -37.35
CA THR A 698 3.13 -21.25 -38.33
C THR A 698 2.88 -22.32 -39.40
N HIS A 699 1.64 -22.41 -39.88
CA HIS A 699 1.17 -23.37 -40.88
C HIS A 699 0.73 -22.73 -42.21
N ARG A 700 0.70 -21.40 -42.32
CA ARG A 700 0.47 -20.62 -43.57
C ARG A 700 1.64 -19.70 -43.87
N VAL A 701 2.06 -18.90 -42.91
CA VAL A 701 3.04 -17.84 -43.14
C VAL A 701 4.46 -18.40 -43.04
N GLY A 702 4.99 -18.91 -44.16
CA GLY A 702 6.37 -19.42 -44.24
C GLY A 702 7.34 -18.46 -44.94
N GLY A 703 8.62 -18.51 -44.58
CA GLY A 703 9.68 -17.72 -45.22
C GLY A 703 11.08 -18.27 -44.98
N LYS A 704 12.00 -18.05 -45.94
CA LYS A 704 13.43 -18.35 -45.73
C LYS A 704 14.13 -17.12 -45.17
N LEU A 705 14.59 -17.23 -43.93
CA LEU A 705 15.49 -16.24 -43.34
C LEU A 705 16.86 -16.33 -44.04
N LYS A 706 17.49 -15.18 -44.29
CA LYS A 706 18.87 -15.12 -44.82
C LYS A 706 19.83 -15.12 -43.63
N ASP A 707 21.03 -15.71 -43.77
CA ASP A 707 22.06 -15.91 -42.71
C ASP A 707 22.50 -14.65 -41.94
N LYS A 708 22.03 -13.45 -42.31
CA LYS A 708 22.19 -12.24 -41.50
C LYS A 708 20.99 -12.10 -40.57
N THR A 709 21.10 -12.74 -39.41
CA THR A 709 20.25 -12.48 -38.26
C THR A 709 20.35 -11.00 -37.87
N LEU A 710 19.23 -10.28 -37.91
CA LEU A 710 19.09 -8.96 -37.30
C LEU A 710 18.24 -9.15 -36.05
N GLY A 711 18.82 -9.79 -35.05
CA GLY A 711 18.28 -9.90 -33.71
C GLY A 711 19.09 -9.03 -32.78
N THR A 712 19.15 -7.72 -33.03
CA THR A 712 20.14 -6.90 -32.33
C THR A 712 19.50 -5.87 -31.41
N LYS A 713 19.75 -6.13 -30.13
CA LYS A 713 19.58 -5.19 -29.04
C LYS A 713 20.49 -4.00 -29.30
N LEU A 714 19.90 -2.82 -29.34
CA LEU A 714 20.60 -1.57 -29.65
C LEU A 714 20.78 -0.74 -28.39
N LEU A 715 22.03 -0.37 -28.09
CA LEU A 715 22.42 0.40 -26.91
C LEU A 715 23.02 1.76 -27.32
N PRO A 716 22.88 2.82 -26.50
CA PRO A 716 23.37 4.15 -26.85
C PRO A 716 24.89 4.26 -26.70
N ALA A 717 25.61 4.16 -27.82
CA ALA A 717 27.07 4.00 -27.80
C ALA A 717 27.80 5.11 -27.04
N ARG A 718 27.34 6.37 -27.15
CA ARG A 718 27.94 7.49 -26.42
C ARG A 718 27.83 7.27 -24.91
N GLN A 719 26.61 7.08 -24.44
CA GLN A 719 26.28 6.91 -23.03
C GLN A 719 26.96 5.70 -22.35
N ILE A 720 27.25 4.62 -23.08
CA ILE A 720 27.85 3.41 -22.50
C ILE A 720 29.36 3.25 -22.74
N LEU A 721 29.97 4.05 -23.63
CA LEU A 721 31.38 3.87 -24.01
C LEU A 721 32.22 5.15 -24.00
N GLN A 722 31.66 6.34 -23.75
CA GLN A 722 32.39 7.60 -23.95
C GLN A 722 33.67 7.71 -23.11
N ASP A 723 33.63 7.25 -21.87
CA ASP A 723 34.75 7.20 -20.92
C ASP A 723 35.86 6.23 -21.33
N ILE A 724 35.50 5.09 -21.93
CA ILE A 724 36.43 4.02 -22.34
C ILE A 724 36.69 3.97 -23.85
N VAL A 725 36.14 4.89 -24.64
CA VAL A 725 36.11 4.79 -26.11
C VAL A 725 37.50 4.63 -26.72
N ASP A 726 38.51 5.27 -26.14
CA ASP A 726 39.88 5.21 -26.64
C ASP A 726 40.57 3.88 -26.30
N GLN A 727 40.15 3.20 -25.24
CA GLN A 727 40.62 1.85 -24.90
C GLN A 727 40.03 0.80 -25.86
N VAL A 728 38.73 0.89 -26.14
CA VAL A 728 37.98 -0.13 -26.90
C VAL A 728 37.91 0.11 -28.41
N ASN A 729 38.65 1.09 -28.92
CA ASN A 729 38.68 1.44 -30.35
C ASN A 729 39.90 0.90 -31.10
N THR A 730 40.45 -0.25 -30.69
CA THR A 730 41.60 -0.92 -31.33
C THR A 730 41.41 -1.16 -32.84
N ARG A 731 40.18 -1.41 -33.29
CA ARG A 731 39.84 -1.63 -34.72
C ARG A 731 39.35 -0.37 -35.46
N GLY A 732 39.34 0.79 -34.80
CA GLY A 732 38.89 2.07 -35.38
C GLY A 732 37.39 2.16 -35.71
N LYS A 733 36.58 1.19 -35.26
CA LYS A 733 35.17 1.02 -35.66
C LYS A 733 34.16 1.41 -34.58
N THR A 734 34.59 1.58 -33.32
CA THR A 734 33.72 1.84 -32.17
C THR A 734 33.56 3.35 -31.95
N LYS A 735 34.66 4.10 -32.03
CA LYS A 735 34.70 5.57 -31.85
C LYS A 735 33.73 6.36 -32.74
N PRO A 736 33.47 5.99 -34.02
CA PRO A 736 32.48 6.68 -34.83
C PRO A 736 31.05 6.59 -34.30
N TYR A 737 30.69 5.55 -33.53
CA TYR A 737 29.35 5.43 -32.94
C TYR A 737 29.19 6.42 -31.78
N VAL A 738 30.19 6.53 -30.91
CA VAL A 738 30.26 7.48 -29.80
C VAL A 738 30.21 8.93 -30.32
N GLN A 739 31.11 9.28 -31.25
CA GLN A 739 31.23 10.65 -31.77
C GLN A 739 29.99 11.15 -32.51
N LYS A 740 29.21 10.24 -33.11
CA LYS A 740 27.98 10.57 -33.84
C LYS A 740 26.72 10.33 -33.00
N ASN A 741 26.90 9.99 -31.71
CA ASN A 741 25.83 9.63 -30.78
C ASN A 741 24.84 8.63 -31.42
N LEU A 742 25.36 7.48 -31.87
CA LEU A 742 24.60 6.43 -32.56
C LEU A 742 24.28 5.27 -31.61
N LEU A 743 23.22 4.53 -31.95
CA LEU A 743 22.97 3.22 -31.35
C LEU A 743 23.98 2.20 -31.89
N ILE A 744 24.59 1.43 -30.99
CA ILE A 744 25.47 0.30 -31.30
C ILE A 744 24.75 -1.00 -30.98
N ASP A 745 25.10 -2.01 -31.74
CA ASP A 745 24.51 -3.34 -31.76
C ASP A 745 25.19 -4.23 -30.72
N SER A 746 24.42 -4.97 -29.93
CA SER A 746 24.91 -5.86 -28.86
C SER A 746 25.97 -6.83 -29.35
N ASP A 747 25.77 -7.43 -30.52
CA ASP A 747 26.70 -8.42 -31.09
C ASP A 747 28.01 -7.73 -31.48
N LYS A 748 27.95 -6.47 -31.93
CA LYS A 748 29.16 -5.68 -32.18
C LYS A 748 29.89 -5.32 -30.89
N LEU A 749 29.18 -5.09 -29.79
CA LEU A 749 29.80 -4.87 -28.48
C LEU A 749 30.49 -6.15 -28.02
N GLU A 750 29.79 -7.29 -28.10
CA GLU A 750 30.30 -8.61 -27.71
C GLU A 750 31.53 -9.03 -28.55
N ASP A 751 31.47 -8.87 -29.87
CA ASP A 751 32.55 -9.29 -30.79
C ASP A 751 33.78 -8.37 -30.80
N ARG A 752 33.60 -7.08 -30.47
CA ARG A 752 34.61 -6.04 -30.78
C ARG A 752 35.03 -5.19 -29.60
N THR A 753 34.18 -5.05 -28.59
CA THR A 753 34.39 -4.15 -27.45
C THR A 753 34.71 -4.97 -26.21
N LEU A 754 33.88 -5.96 -25.91
CA LEU A 754 34.02 -6.86 -24.76
C LEU A 754 35.38 -7.56 -24.64
N PRO A 755 36.01 -8.05 -25.74
CA PRO A 755 37.29 -8.75 -25.66
C PRO A 755 38.48 -7.83 -25.31
N GLU A 756 38.31 -6.52 -25.43
CA GLU A 756 39.33 -5.51 -25.17
C GLU A 756 39.27 -4.98 -23.71
N LEU A 757 38.22 -5.32 -22.96
CA LEU A 757 38.01 -4.90 -21.58
C LEU A 757 38.45 -5.96 -20.56
N SER A 758 38.74 -5.53 -19.34
CA SER A 758 39.06 -6.44 -18.22
C SER A 758 38.54 -5.90 -16.89
N GLY A 759 38.24 -6.78 -15.93
CA GLY A 759 37.73 -6.41 -14.62
C GLY A 759 36.33 -5.77 -14.69
N LYS A 760 36.12 -4.72 -13.88
CA LYS A 760 34.81 -4.10 -13.64
C LYS A 760 34.11 -3.59 -14.90
N GLU A 761 34.82 -2.90 -15.80
CA GLU A 761 34.23 -2.34 -17.03
C GLU A 761 33.68 -3.44 -17.96
N LYS A 762 34.35 -4.60 -17.97
CA LYS A 762 33.91 -5.76 -18.74
C LYS A 762 32.62 -6.33 -18.16
N GLU A 763 32.57 -6.52 -16.84
CA GLU A 763 31.39 -7.04 -16.14
C GLU A 763 30.17 -6.12 -16.30
N GLU A 764 30.37 -4.80 -16.23
CA GLU A 764 29.32 -3.79 -16.47
C GLU A 764 28.78 -3.87 -17.91
N LEU A 765 29.68 -3.96 -18.90
CA LEU A 765 29.25 -4.07 -20.31
C LEU A 765 28.58 -5.41 -20.62
N GLU A 766 29.06 -6.52 -20.05
CA GLU A 766 28.41 -7.84 -20.14
C GLU A 766 26.99 -7.79 -19.57
N ARG A 767 26.81 -7.12 -18.42
CA ARG A 767 25.49 -6.94 -17.81
C ARG A 767 24.55 -6.14 -18.71
N LEU A 768 25.04 -5.04 -19.30
CA LEU A 768 24.26 -4.25 -20.26
C LEU A 768 23.89 -5.01 -21.52
N ILE A 769 24.78 -5.84 -22.04
CA ILE A 769 24.49 -6.69 -23.20
C ILE A 769 23.35 -7.66 -22.84
N ASN A 770 23.36 -8.23 -21.63
CA ASN A 770 22.38 -9.22 -21.18
C ASN A 770 21.08 -8.65 -20.57
N SER A 771 21.03 -7.35 -20.26
CA SER A 771 19.87 -6.67 -19.64
C SER A 771 18.56 -6.77 -20.43
N ASP A 772 17.47 -6.25 -19.86
CA ASP A 772 16.17 -6.12 -20.53
C ASP A 772 15.96 -4.74 -21.19
N LEU A 773 17.05 -3.99 -21.43
CA LEU A 773 17.00 -2.57 -21.81
C LEU A 773 17.60 -2.26 -23.19
N ARG A 774 16.97 -1.34 -23.93
CA ARG A 774 17.40 -0.83 -25.24
C ARG A 774 17.39 0.69 -25.28
N GLY A 775 18.25 1.30 -26.09
CA GLY A 775 18.26 2.73 -26.31
C GLY A 775 17.24 3.21 -27.34
N ARG A 776 16.53 4.30 -27.04
CA ARG A 776 15.62 5.00 -27.95
C ARG A 776 15.93 6.49 -27.98
N ARG A 777 15.84 7.10 -29.16
CA ARG A 777 15.96 8.57 -29.27
C ARG A 777 14.64 9.21 -28.91
N ILE A 778 14.73 10.31 -28.18
CA ILE A 778 13.60 11.15 -27.82
C ILE A 778 13.79 12.55 -28.41
N LYS A 779 12.71 13.18 -28.87
CA LYS A 779 12.72 14.55 -29.41
C LYS A 779 11.42 15.26 -29.12
N LYS A 780 11.48 16.51 -28.68
CA LYS A 780 10.32 17.39 -28.54
C LYS A 780 9.61 17.61 -29.87
N VAL A 781 8.29 17.42 -29.88
CA VAL A 781 7.41 17.66 -31.03
C VAL A 781 6.76 19.03 -30.91
N GLN A 782 6.04 19.25 -29.80
CA GLN A 782 5.34 20.50 -29.49
C GLN A 782 5.07 20.63 -27.99
N GLU A 783 4.67 21.83 -27.57
CA GLU A 783 4.16 22.08 -26.22
C GLU A 783 2.63 22.05 -26.26
N LEU A 784 2.01 21.39 -25.30
CA LEU A 784 0.56 21.22 -25.23
C LEU A 784 -0.12 22.15 -24.22
N GLY A 785 0.65 22.96 -23.50
CA GLY A 785 0.16 23.81 -22.41
C GLY A 785 -0.11 23.04 -21.12
N GLU A 786 -0.84 23.67 -20.20
CA GLU A 786 -1.22 23.08 -18.92
C GLU A 786 -2.31 22.01 -19.08
N LYS A 787 -2.07 20.83 -18.50
CA LYS A 787 -3.01 19.70 -18.50
C LYS A 787 -3.04 19.02 -17.13
N PRO A 788 -4.12 18.28 -16.80
CA PRO A 788 -4.07 17.34 -15.69
C PRO A 788 -3.05 16.25 -16.01
N VAL A 789 -2.15 16.02 -15.06
CA VAL A 789 -1.06 15.07 -15.14
C VAL A 789 -0.99 14.22 -13.87
N TYR A 790 -0.55 12.98 -14.03
CA TYR A 790 -0.60 11.93 -13.02
C TYR A 790 0.78 11.33 -12.81
N ASN A 791 1.04 10.81 -11.62
CA ASN A 791 2.22 10.02 -11.29
C ASN A 791 1.87 8.81 -10.43
N LEU A 792 2.71 7.79 -10.50
CA LEU A 792 2.65 6.60 -9.63
C LEU A 792 3.86 6.58 -8.69
N GLU A 793 3.59 6.29 -7.42
CA GLU A 793 4.59 5.90 -6.42
C GLU A 793 4.70 4.37 -6.46
N VAL A 794 5.93 3.85 -6.56
CA VAL A 794 6.17 2.41 -6.79
C VAL A 794 7.18 1.92 -5.77
N GLU A 795 6.90 0.74 -5.22
CA GLU A 795 7.71 0.03 -4.24
C GLU A 795 9.06 -0.37 -4.82
N ASP A 796 10.13 -0.03 -4.11
CA ASP A 796 11.53 -0.30 -4.50
C ASP A 796 11.92 0.27 -5.89
N ASN A 797 13.23 0.45 -6.12
CA ASN A 797 13.85 0.85 -7.40
C ASN A 797 13.46 2.22 -8.00
N HIS A 798 12.38 2.85 -7.55
CA HIS A 798 11.96 4.19 -7.94
C HIS A 798 11.71 4.38 -9.45
N ASN A 799 11.30 3.34 -10.18
CA ASN A 799 11.06 3.42 -11.62
C ASN A 799 9.92 2.51 -12.09
N TYR A 800 9.34 2.82 -13.25
CA TYR A 800 8.27 2.03 -13.87
C TYR A 800 8.22 2.19 -15.40
N VAL A 801 7.41 1.38 -16.08
CA VAL A 801 7.30 1.35 -17.54
C VAL A 801 6.00 1.97 -18.04
N VAL A 802 6.13 2.95 -18.93
CA VAL A 802 5.01 3.60 -19.65
C VAL A 802 5.07 3.30 -21.15
N PHE A 803 3.93 3.31 -21.84
CA PHE A 803 3.83 3.03 -23.27
C PHE A 803 3.55 4.31 -24.05
N THR A 804 4.26 4.48 -25.15
CA THR A 804 3.97 5.54 -26.14
C THR A 804 2.65 5.29 -26.89
N GLU A 805 2.20 6.25 -27.71
CA GLU A 805 0.99 6.09 -28.55
C GLU A 805 1.08 4.89 -29.52
N HIS A 806 2.28 4.49 -29.94
CA HIS A 806 2.51 3.25 -30.70
C HIS A 806 3.15 2.14 -29.84
N LEU A 807 2.79 2.05 -28.55
CA LEU A 807 3.10 0.92 -27.68
C LEU A 807 4.61 0.58 -27.56
N THR A 808 5.48 1.60 -27.54
CA THR A 808 6.88 1.40 -27.16
C THR A 808 7.02 1.55 -25.64
N PRO A 809 7.50 0.52 -24.90
CA PRO A 809 7.67 0.56 -23.45
C PRO A 809 8.92 1.38 -23.07
N ILE A 810 8.74 2.51 -22.40
CA ILE A 810 9.79 3.43 -21.95
C ILE A 810 9.92 3.34 -20.43
N LEU A 811 11.16 3.24 -19.95
CA LEU A 811 11.48 3.22 -18.53
C LEU A 811 11.60 4.66 -18.00
N VAL A 812 10.88 4.97 -16.93
CA VAL A 812 10.75 6.32 -16.36
C VAL A 812 10.93 6.27 -14.84
N HIS A 813 11.31 7.40 -14.23
CA HIS A 813 11.64 7.48 -12.80
C HIS A 813 10.52 8.13 -11.97
N ASN A 814 10.43 7.78 -10.67
CA ASN A 814 9.53 8.38 -9.69
C ASN A 814 10.28 9.34 -8.74
N CYS A 815 9.65 10.42 -8.28
CA CYS A 815 10.34 11.49 -7.53
C CYS A 815 10.91 11.02 -6.17
N HIS A 816 12.19 11.33 -5.92
CA HIS A 816 12.97 10.87 -4.75
C HIS A 816 12.78 11.74 -3.49
N ALA A 817 12.66 13.07 -3.62
CA ALA A 817 12.71 14.00 -2.50
C ALA A 817 11.55 13.83 -1.50
N ALA A 818 10.34 13.61 -2.01
CA ALA A 818 9.15 13.46 -1.18
C ALA A 818 9.14 12.13 -0.42
N ILE A 819 9.62 11.06 -1.06
CA ILE A 819 9.65 9.71 -0.49
C ILE A 819 10.69 9.63 0.62
N VAL A 820 11.94 10.04 0.35
CA VAL A 820 13.02 9.99 1.35
C VAL A 820 12.72 10.91 2.52
N SER A 821 12.14 12.09 2.30
CA SER A 821 11.78 12.99 3.41
C SER A 821 10.70 12.43 4.32
N ARG A 822 9.75 11.65 3.77
CA ARG A 822 8.75 10.90 4.54
C ARG A 822 9.36 9.74 5.30
N GLU A 823 10.24 8.96 4.66
CA GLU A 823 10.96 7.85 5.31
C GLU A 823 11.87 8.33 6.46
N LEU A 824 12.46 9.52 6.31
CA LEU A 824 13.31 10.14 7.33
C LEU A 824 12.52 10.93 8.39
N GLY A 825 11.21 11.10 8.23
CA GLY A 825 10.37 11.91 9.13
C GLY A 825 10.79 13.39 9.19
N THR A 826 11.48 13.89 8.16
CA THR A 826 12.01 15.26 8.11
C THR A 826 11.01 16.15 7.36
N PRO A 827 10.56 17.29 7.93
CA PRO A 827 9.66 18.22 7.26
C PRO A 827 10.19 18.67 5.90
N ALA A 828 9.36 18.59 4.86
CA ALA A 828 9.80 18.93 3.51
C ALA A 828 8.77 19.73 2.71
N VAL A 829 9.24 20.79 2.05
CA VAL A 829 8.50 21.60 1.09
C VAL A 829 9.20 21.53 -0.26
N VAL A 830 8.57 20.88 -1.24
CA VAL A 830 9.19 20.60 -2.54
C VAL A 830 8.47 21.36 -3.66
N GLY A 831 9.13 21.56 -4.80
CA GLY A 831 8.50 22.20 -5.96
C GLY A 831 8.14 23.67 -5.73
N THR A 832 8.99 24.41 -5.02
CA THR A 832 8.79 25.84 -4.74
C THR A 832 9.06 26.74 -5.95
N GLY A 833 9.77 26.23 -6.96
CA GLY A 833 10.11 26.90 -8.22
C GLY A 833 11.24 27.93 -8.14
N ASN A 834 11.55 28.47 -6.96
CA ASN A 834 12.55 29.53 -6.78
C ASN A 834 13.07 29.70 -5.33
N ALA A 835 13.04 28.67 -4.49
CA ALA A 835 13.65 28.71 -3.17
C ALA A 835 15.17 28.97 -3.20
N THR A 836 15.96 28.47 -4.15
CA THR A 836 17.40 28.79 -4.23
C THR A 836 17.67 30.25 -4.61
N GLU A 837 16.69 30.92 -5.22
CA GLU A 837 16.76 32.35 -5.55
C GLU A 837 16.27 33.25 -4.41
N ILE A 838 15.23 32.82 -3.67
CA ILE A 838 14.60 33.59 -2.58
C ILE A 838 15.34 33.39 -1.25
N LEU A 839 15.83 32.18 -0.97
CA LEU A 839 16.47 31.83 0.30
C LEU A 839 17.98 31.97 0.21
N GLU A 840 18.53 32.90 0.99
CA GLU A 840 19.98 33.14 1.04
C GLU A 840 20.67 32.23 2.08
N ASP A 841 21.92 31.83 1.83
CA ASP A 841 22.71 31.04 2.80
C ASP A 841 22.79 31.77 4.16
N GLU A 842 22.63 31.04 5.27
CA GLU A 842 22.50 31.55 6.65
C GLU A 842 21.19 32.29 6.96
N MET A 843 20.25 32.40 6.02
CA MET A 843 18.94 32.98 6.28
C MET A 843 18.16 32.12 7.29
N GLU A 844 17.58 32.77 8.29
CA GLU A 844 16.75 32.12 9.28
C GLU A 844 15.32 31.96 8.75
N VAL A 845 14.86 30.72 8.65
CA VAL A 845 13.52 30.39 8.13
C VAL A 845 12.85 29.31 8.96
N THR A 846 11.52 29.26 8.86
CA THR A 846 10.69 28.20 9.42
C THR A 846 9.96 27.50 8.27
N VAL A 847 10.18 26.21 8.12
CA VAL A 847 9.57 25.38 7.07
C VAL A 847 8.42 24.59 7.68
N ASP A 848 7.25 24.68 7.08
CA ASP A 848 6.06 23.89 7.41
C ASP A 848 5.76 22.94 6.25
N GLY A 849 6.21 21.70 6.41
CA GLY A 849 6.02 20.63 5.44
C GLY A 849 4.59 20.08 5.39
N THR A 850 3.70 20.49 6.32
CA THR A 850 2.28 20.14 6.28
C THR A 850 1.51 21.13 5.38
N SER A 851 1.72 22.44 5.56
CA SER A 851 1.04 23.47 4.76
C SER A 851 1.76 23.82 3.45
N GLY A 852 2.99 23.33 3.27
CA GLY A 852 3.82 23.65 2.11
C GLY A 852 4.42 25.06 2.15
N ALA A 853 4.45 25.72 3.31
CA ALA A 853 4.87 27.12 3.43
C ALA A 853 6.24 27.27 4.09
N VAL A 854 7.03 28.25 3.63
CA VAL A 854 8.28 28.67 4.26
C VAL A 854 8.15 30.11 4.73
N TYR A 855 8.35 30.32 6.03
CA TYR A 855 8.18 31.61 6.71
C TYR A 855 9.52 32.27 7.00
N LYS A 856 9.53 33.60 7.02
CA LYS A 856 10.71 34.40 7.36
C LYS A 856 10.96 34.42 8.85
N GLY A 857 12.20 34.13 9.25
CA GLY A 857 12.64 34.13 10.63
C GLY A 857 12.46 32.78 11.32
N ILE A 858 13.19 32.61 12.43
CA ILE A 858 12.96 31.52 13.38
C ILE A 858 11.74 31.92 14.22
N GLU A 859 10.63 31.21 14.08
CA GLU A 859 9.59 31.26 15.11
C GLU A 859 10.19 30.66 16.39
N LYS A 860 10.46 31.51 17.38
CA LYS A 860 10.84 31.04 18.70
C LYS A 860 9.62 30.46 19.37
N VAL A 861 9.62 29.15 19.58
CA VAL A 861 8.80 28.53 20.63
C VAL A 861 9.39 28.95 21.98
N GLU A 862 9.03 30.13 22.49
CA GLU A 862 9.38 30.55 23.85
C GLU A 862 8.44 29.87 24.85
N GLU A 863 8.91 28.81 25.52
CA GLU A 863 8.32 28.36 26.78
C GLU A 863 8.71 29.33 27.90
N LYS A 864 7.75 30.17 28.33
CA LYS A 864 7.88 30.91 29.60
C LYS A 864 7.08 30.23 30.70
N VAL A 865 7.83 29.78 31.69
CA VAL A 865 7.38 29.40 33.03
C VAL A 865 6.86 30.65 33.74
N GLU A 866 5.57 30.71 34.06
CA GLU A 866 5.05 31.59 35.12
C GLU A 866 4.30 30.76 36.17
N GLU A 867 4.79 30.83 37.41
CA GLU A 867 4.12 30.34 38.61
C GLU A 867 2.77 31.04 38.80
N LYS A 868 1.67 30.28 38.86
CA LYS A 868 0.42 30.73 39.48
C LYS A 868 -0.10 29.74 40.52
N ALA A 869 -0.54 30.32 41.62
CA ALA A 869 -1.05 29.71 42.84
C ALA A 869 -2.36 28.90 42.62
N PRO A 870 -2.75 28.03 43.57
CA PRO A 870 -3.48 26.80 43.29
C PRO A 870 -4.97 27.06 43.05
N THR A 871 -5.42 26.79 41.82
CA THR A 871 -6.81 26.44 41.53
C THR A 871 -6.86 24.95 41.22
N ARG A 872 -7.72 24.23 41.95
CA ARG A 872 -7.98 22.79 41.78
C ARG A 872 -8.57 22.56 40.39
N GLU A 873 -7.74 22.13 39.45
CA GLU A 873 -8.17 21.46 38.22
C GLU A 873 -7.84 19.97 38.34
N VAL A 874 -8.78 19.13 37.91
CA VAL A 874 -8.64 17.67 37.90
C VAL A 874 -7.91 17.31 36.61
N ALA A 875 -6.68 16.81 36.73
CA ALA A 875 -5.85 16.36 35.62
C ALA A 875 -6.54 15.25 34.79
N PRO A 876 -6.24 15.11 33.48
CA PRO A 876 -6.71 13.98 32.67
C PRO A 876 -6.32 12.66 33.35
N SER A 877 -7.26 11.74 33.52
CA SER A 877 -6.99 10.47 34.22
C SER A 877 -6.18 9.53 33.34
N ILE A 878 -4.90 9.34 33.65
CA ILE A 878 -4.08 8.27 33.07
C ILE A 878 -4.78 6.93 33.35
N ILE A 879 -4.97 6.12 32.30
CA ILE A 879 -5.52 4.77 32.41
C ILE A 879 -4.54 3.96 33.27
N THR A 880 -4.95 3.63 34.49
CA THR A 880 -4.14 2.83 35.41
C THR A 880 -4.32 1.36 35.08
N THR A 881 -3.23 0.69 34.70
CA THR A 881 -3.17 -0.75 34.40
C THR A 881 -2.42 -1.50 35.49
N GLY A 882 -2.68 -2.81 35.65
CA GLY A 882 -1.93 -3.70 36.53
C GLY A 882 -0.63 -4.22 35.91
N THR A 883 -0.63 -4.49 34.60
CA THR A 883 0.56 -4.75 33.78
C THR A 883 1.15 -3.40 33.34
N GLU A 884 2.45 -3.23 33.56
CA GLU A 884 3.15 -1.99 33.19
C GLU A 884 3.37 -1.91 31.68
N VAL A 885 3.20 -0.72 31.10
CA VAL A 885 3.46 -0.45 29.68
C VAL A 885 4.71 0.39 29.56
N LYS A 886 5.83 -0.28 29.28
CA LYS A 886 7.17 0.30 29.10
C LYS A 886 7.40 0.67 27.63
N VAL A 887 8.46 1.42 27.37
CA VAL A 887 8.87 1.85 26.02
C VAL A 887 10.26 1.34 25.64
N ASN A 888 10.47 1.06 24.36
CA ASN A 888 11.78 0.75 23.78
C ASN A 888 12.50 2.04 23.40
N ILE A 889 13.74 2.23 23.88
CA ILE A 889 14.56 3.41 23.56
C ILE A 889 15.90 2.96 22.98
N SER A 890 16.17 3.39 21.75
CA SER A 890 17.43 3.08 21.05
C SER A 890 18.45 4.22 21.13
N LEU A 891 17.99 5.47 21.29
CA LEU A 891 18.86 6.66 21.37
C LEU A 891 18.57 7.42 22.67
N PRO A 892 19.58 7.75 23.50
CA PRO A 892 19.36 8.51 24.73
C PRO A 892 18.71 9.89 24.52
N ASP A 893 19.03 10.58 23.42
CA ASP A 893 18.60 11.97 23.18
C ASP A 893 17.08 12.12 23.03
N ILE A 894 16.37 11.06 22.63
CA ILE A 894 14.91 11.08 22.49
C ILE A 894 14.18 10.81 23.81
N ALA A 895 14.89 10.46 24.90
CA ALA A 895 14.28 9.97 26.13
C ALA A 895 13.33 10.98 26.78
N LYS A 896 13.71 12.27 26.81
CA LYS A 896 12.87 13.34 27.36
C LYS A 896 11.54 13.45 26.60
N LYS A 897 11.63 13.58 25.28
CA LYS A 897 10.48 13.67 24.38
C LYS A 897 9.55 12.46 24.54
N VAL A 898 10.12 11.25 24.52
CA VAL A 898 9.35 10.01 24.65
C VAL A 898 8.69 9.90 26.03
N SER A 899 9.38 10.28 27.11
CA SER A 899 8.80 10.28 28.47
C SER A 899 7.58 11.20 28.57
N GLU A 900 7.69 12.41 28.01
CA GLU A 900 6.62 13.42 28.00
C GLU A 900 5.43 13.01 27.14
N GLU A 901 5.68 12.52 25.92
CA GLU A 901 4.63 12.22 24.92
C GLU A 901 3.86 10.91 25.21
N THR A 902 4.56 9.88 25.71
CA THR A 902 4.00 8.53 25.83
C THR A 902 3.46 8.21 27.21
N GLN A 903 3.95 8.89 28.25
CA GLN A 903 3.68 8.57 29.65
C GLN A 903 3.92 7.08 29.98
N ALA A 904 4.91 6.43 29.34
CA ALA A 904 5.25 5.04 29.58
C ALA A 904 5.62 4.78 31.06
N ASP A 905 5.38 3.57 31.55
CA ASP A 905 5.63 3.13 32.93
C ASP A 905 7.11 2.80 33.19
N GLY A 906 7.98 2.98 32.20
CA GLY A 906 9.42 2.75 32.28
C GLY A 906 10.00 2.46 30.90
N VAL A 907 11.27 2.05 30.87
CA VAL A 907 11.98 1.65 29.65
C VAL A 907 12.29 0.16 29.74
N GLY A 908 11.68 -0.66 28.87
CA GLY A 908 11.84 -2.11 28.90
C GLY A 908 13.04 -2.61 28.07
N LEU A 909 13.62 -1.73 27.25
CA LEU A 909 14.84 -2.01 26.49
C LEU A 909 15.58 -0.71 26.15
N LEU A 910 16.75 -0.52 26.76
CA LEU A 910 17.77 0.46 26.39
C LEU A 910 19.01 -0.27 25.83
N ARG A 911 19.37 0.01 24.58
CA ARG A 911 20.42 -0.72 23.84
C ARG A 911 21.80 -0.07 23.99
N ALA A 912 22.79 -0.85 24.43
CA ALA A 912 24.19 -0.41 24.52
C ALA A 912 24.82 -0.09 23.15
N GLU A 913 24.38 -0.76 22.08
CA GLU A 913 25.06 -0.73 20.78
C GLU A 913 25.09 0.67 20.18
N HIS A 914 24.00 1.42 20.28
CA HIS A 914 23.94 2.79 19.76
C HIS A 914 24.89 3.73 20.50
N MET A 915 25.08 3.55 21.81
CA MET A 915 26.04 4.32 22.62
C MET A 915 27.49 4.02 22.23
N LEU A 916 27.77 2.80 21.74
CA LEU A 916 29.08 2.44 21.23
C LEU A 916 29.29 2.95 19.79
N LEU A 917 28.27 2.82 18.93
CA LEU A 917 28.35 3.18 17.51
C LEU A 917 28.59 4.68 17.29
N THR A 918 28.16 5.56 18.21
CA THR A 918 28.50 6.99 18.19
C THR A 918 30.00 7.26 18.30
N ILE A 919 30.76 6.34 18.91
CA ILE A 919 32.23 6.43 18.99
C ILE A 919 32.88 6.00 17.66
N GLY A 920 32.22 5.14 16.88
CA GLY A 920 32.64 4.74 15.53
C GLY A 920 33.86 3.83 15.45
N LYS A 921 34.34 3.28 16.58
CA LYS A 921 35.51 2.40 16.67
C LYS A 921 35.22 1.11 17.40
N HIS A 922 35.97 0.06 17.07
CA HIS A 922 35.90 -1.22 17.78
C HIS A 922 36.35 -1.07 19.26
N PRO A 923 35.64 -1.63 20.25
CA PRO A 923 35.99 -1.48 21.68
C PRO A 923 37.43 -1.88 22.04
N ARG A 924 37.95 -2.96 21.43
CA ARG A 924 39.36 -3.37 21.62
C ARG A 924 40.35 -2.29 21.19
N LYS A 925 40.07 -1.63 20.07
CA LYS A 925 40.94 -0.56 19.55
C LYS A 925 40.89 0.66 20.48
N ILE A 926 39.71 1.00 20.98
CA ILE A 926 39.56 2.10 21.95
C ILE A 926 40.35 1.81 23.23
N LEU A 927 40.29 0.56 23.73
CA LEU A 927 41.10 0.11 24.87
C LEU A 927 42.60 0.24 24.61
N GLU A 928 43.08 -0.18 23.43
CA GLU A 928 44.49 -0.10 23.05
C GLU A 928 44.99 1.34 22.91
N GLU A 929 44.12 2.26 22.50
CA GLU A 929 44.37 3.70 22.44
C GLU A 929 44.28 4.39 23.82
N GLY A 930 43.96 3.65 24.89
CA GLY A 930 43.81 4.19 26.25
C GLY A 930 42.50 4.93 26.48
N GLY A 931 41.48 4.72 25.63
CA GLY A 931 40.17 5.36 25.68
C GLY A 931 39.17 4.72 26.66
N GLU A 932 39.64 4.11 27.75
CA GLU A 932 38.76 3.49 28.75
C GLU A 932 37.79 4.52 29.36
N ASP A 933 38.33 5.63 29.87
CA ASP A 933 37.52 6.69 30.49
C ASP A 933 36.51 7.30 29.52
N LEU A 934 36.85 7.37 28.22
CA LEU A 934 35.95 7.84 27.18
C LEU A 934 34.74 6.91 27.04
N MET A 935 34.95 5.60 27.00
CA MET A 935 33.85 4.63 26.92
C MET A 935 33.00 4.65 28.18
N ILE A 936 33.62 4.72 29.37
CA ILE A 936 32.88 4.84 30.64
C ILE A 936 32.00 6.08 30.60
N GLU A 937 32.52 7.23 30.17
CA GLU A 937 31.75 8.46 30.10
C GLU A 937 30.58 8.34 29.13
N GLN A 938 30.81 7.82 27.92
CA GLN A 938 29.78 7.66 26.89
C GLN A 938 28.62 6.76 27.34
N PHE A 939 28.93 5.57 27.88
CA PHE A 939 27.90 4.70 28.44
C PHE A 939 27.20 5.35 29.64
N SER A 940 27.95 6.00 30.55
CA SER A 940 27.36 6.63 31.73
C SER A 940 26.43 7.78 31.37
N GLU A 941 26.79 8.62 30.39
CA GLU A 941 25.96 9.75 29.96
C GLU A 941 24.69 9.27 29.24
N GLY A 942 24.82 8.26 28.37
CA GLY A 942 23.68 7.66 27.69
C GLY A 942 22.68 7.05 28.66
N VAL A 943 23.15 6.26 29.63
CA VAL A 943 22.30 5.64 30.65
C VAL A 943 21.73 6.69 31.61
N ARG A 944 22.55 7.65 32.07
CA ARG A 944 22.12 8.76 32.96
C ARG A 944 20.98 9.56 32.35
N THR A 945 21.10 9.90 31.07
CA THR A 945 20.09 10.69 30.35
C THR A 945 18.73 9.99 30.41
N VAL A 946 18.68 8.70 30.10
CA VAL A 946 17.43 7.93 30.13
C VAL A 946 16.95 7.71 31.57
N ALA A 947 17.85 7.31 32.48
CA ALA A 947 17.52 7.02 33.87
C ALA A 947 16.89 8.23 34.58
N LYS A 948 17.40 9.42 34.30
CA LYS A 948 16.91 10.69 34.84
C LYS A 948 15.49 11.01 34.38
N GLU A 949 15.21 10.90 33.09
CA GLU A 949 13.90 11.27 32.50
C GLU A 949 12.78 10.30 32.89
N PHE A 950 13.14 9.06 33.25
CA PHE A 950 12.19 8.05 33.68
C PHE A 950 12.15 7.86 35.21
N SER A 951 13.02 8.47 36.00
CA SER A 951 13.04 8.27 37.45
C SER A 951 11.71 8.65 38.12
N PRO A 952 11.12 7.81 39.00
CA PRO A 952 11.66 6.56 39.58
C PRO A 952 11.28 5.26 38.82
N LYS A 953 10.73 5.34 37.61
CA LYS A 953 10.32 4.20 36.79
C LYS A 953 11.52 3.39 36.29
N SER A 954 11.36 2.07 36.17
CA SER A 954 12.45 1.16 35.81
C SER A 954 13.00 1.42 34.42
N VAL A 955 14.32 1.35 34.25
CA VAL A 955 15.04 1.44 32.97
C VAL A 955 15.94 0.22 32.81
N TRP A 956 15.62 -0.65 31.86
CA TRP A 956 16.37 -1.89 31.64
C TRP A 956 17.40 -1.72 30.52
N TYR A 957 18.66 -1.64 30.92
CA TYR A 957 19.82 -1.55 30.05
C TYR A 957 20.28 -2.94 29.60
N ARG A 958 20.36 -3.17 28.29
CA ARG A 958 20.90 -4.39 27.71
C ARG A 958 22.37 -4.19 27.36
N THR A 959 23.24 -5.04 27.88
CA THR A 959 24.68 -5.02 27.56
C THR A 959 24.91 -5.28 26.06
N LEU A 960 26.12 -5.00 25.56
CA LEU A 960 26.46 -5.16 24.14
C LEU A 960 26.08 -6.53 23.55
N ASP A 961 25.38 -6.51 22.41
CA ASP A 961 24.98 -7.69 21.65
C ASP A 961 25.24 -7.56 20.15
N LEU A 962 26.30 -6.88 19.73
CA LEU A 962 26.68 -6.84 18.31
C LEU A 962 27.20 -8.22 17.83
N LYS A 963 26.87 -8.57 16.59
CA LYS A 963 27.40 -9.73 15.87
C LYS A 963 28.86 -9.49 15.49
N THR A 964 29.63 -10.56 15.30
CA THR A 964 31.03 -10.49 14.81
C THR A 964 31.14 -9.74 13.47
N ALA A 965 30.20 -9.96 12.55
CA ALA A 965 30.13 -9.23 11.28
C ALA A 965 29.88 -7.72 11.47
N GLU A 966 29.14 -7.31 12.50
CA GLU A 966 28.87 -5.89 12.80
C GLU A 966 30.11 -5.24 13.42
N PHE A 967 30.82 -5.96 14.31
CA PHE A 967 32.10 -5.51 14.84
C PHE A 967 33.17 -5.34 13.75
N LYS A 968 33.20 -6.20 12.71
CA LYS A 968 34.13 -6.07 11.58
C LYS A 968 34.01 -4.76 10.81
N ASN A 969 32.81 -4.22 10.75
CA ASN A 969 32.53 -2.97 10.03
C ASN A 969 33.00 -1.73 10.80
N LEU A 970 33.41 -1.88 12.07
CA LEU A 970 33.99 -0.80 12.87
C LEU A 970 35.48 -0.68 12.63
N GLU A 971 35.99 0.54 12.74
CA GLU A 971 37.42 0.82 12.65
C GLU A 971 38.18 0.05 13.74
N GLY A 972 39.09 -0.87 13.38
CA GLY A 972 39.78 -1.77 14.32
C GLY A 972 39.12 -3.13 14.54
N GLY A 973 38.05 -3.44 13.80
CA GLY A 973 37.34 -4.72 13.86
C GLY A 973 37.87 -5.81 12.92
N GLU A 974 38.95 -5.55 12.18
CA GLU A 974 39.45 -6.45 11.13
C GLU A 974 39.93 -7.81 11.68
N GLU A 975 40.26 -7.88 12.96
CA GLU A 975 40.70 -9.09 13.66
C GLU A 975 39.55 -9.98 14.19
N GLU A 976 38.29 -9.57 14.01
CA GLU A 976 37.14 -10.39 14.39
C GLU A 976 37.08 -11.68 13.55
N PRO A 977 36.66 -12.82 14.14
CA PRO A 977 36.62 -14.09 13.42
C PRO A 977 35.55 -14.11 12.31
N ASP A 978 35.83 -14.80 11.20
CA ASP A 978 34.80 -15.14 10.19
C ASP A 978 33.91 -16.26 10.71
N GLU A 979 32.67 -15.92 11.06
CA GLU A 979 31.68 -16.89 11.51
C GLU A 979 30.72 -17.26 10.37
N PRO A 980 30.52 -18.56 10.06
CA PRO A 980 29.58 -18.98 9.03
C PRO A 980 28.14 -18.57 9.32
N ASN A 981 27.77 -18.44 10.60
CA ASN A 981 26.42 -18.06 11.03
C ASN A 981 26.51 -17.06 12.19
N PRO A 982 26.67 -15.75 11.91
CA PRO A 982 26.84 -14.73 12.95
C PRO A 982 25.66 -14.63 13.94
N MET A 983 24.45 -15.02 13.52
CA MET A 983 23.24 -15.04 14.37
C MET A 983 23.39 -15.95 15.60
N ILE A 984 23.96 -17.15 15.42
CA ILE A 984 24.25 -18.10 16.49
C ILE A 984 25.73 -18.04 16.94
N GLY A 985 26.47 -17.01 16.54
CA GLY A 985 27.94 -16.89 16.63
C GLY A 985 28.51 -16.46 17.99
N TRP A 986 29.47 -15.54 18.05
CA TRP A 986 30.16 -15.13 19.28
C TRP A 986 29.79 -13.69 19.67
N ARG A 987 28.69 -13.53 20.43
CA ARG A 987 28.07 -12.24 20.82
C ARG A 987 27.27 -12.33 22.13
N GLY A 988 26.95 -11.20 22.76
CA GLY A 988 26.18 -11.16 24.01
C GLY A 988 26.95 -11.76 25.20
N VAL A 989 26.24 -12.28 26.20
CA VAL A 989 26.86 -12.73 27.46
C VAL A 989 27.96 -13.77 27.25
N ARG A 990 27.75 -14.74 26.35
CA ARG A 990 28.74 -15.77 25.98
C ARG A 990 30.08 -15.23 25.49
N ARG A 991 30.13 -13.99 24.98
CA ARG A 991 31.37 -13.32 24.58
C ARG A 991 32.03 -12.61 25.74
N PHE A 992 31.24 -11.85 26.50
CA PHE A 992 31.76 -10.86 27.44
C PHE A 992 32.05 -11.40 28.85
N VAL A 993 31.50 -12.55 29.24
CA VAL A 993 31.78 -13.17 30.55
C VAL A 993 32.82 -14.29 30.50
N ASP A 994 33.31 -14.64 29.31
CA ASP A 994 34.22 -15.77 29.12
C ASP A 994 35.65 -15.45 29.65
N PRO A 995 36.17 -16.18 30.65
CA PRO A 995 37.50 -15.94 31.21
C PRO A 995 38.66 -16.21 30.23
N ASP A 996 38.42 -16.96 29.15
CA ASP A 996 39.45 -17.20 28.14
C ASP A 996 39.69 -15.97 27.23
N TYR A 997 38.81 -14.96 27.31
CA TYR A 997 38.86 -13.73 26.52
C TYR A 997 38.93 -12.48 27.42
N PRO A 998 40.10 -12.18 28.01
CA PRO A 998 40.22 -11.12 29.00
C PRO A 998 39.96 -9.71 28.44
N LYS A 999 40.25 -9.44 27.16
CA LYS A 999 39.96 -8.12 26.55
C LYS A 999 38.45 -7.86 26.50
N GLU A 1000 37.65 -8.91 26.32
CA GLU A 1000 36.18 -8.88 26.24
C GLU A 1000 35.62 -8.66 27.63
N GLN A 1001 36.17 -9.34 28.64
CA GLN A 1001 35.84 -9.08 30.03
C GLN A 1001 36.16 -7.65 30.46
N GLU A 1002 37.25 -7.04 29.97
CA GLU A 1002 37.54 -5.64 30.25
C GLU A 1002 36.49 -4.69 29.62
N ILE A 1003 35.97 -5.00 28.43
CA ILE A 1003 34.85 -4.25 27.83
C ILE A 1003 33.60 -4.33 28.71
N LEU A 1004 33.27 -5.53 29.23
CA LEU A 1004 32.17 -5.69 30.17
C LEU A 1004 32.38 -4.89 31.46
N LYS A 1005 33.60 -4.92 32.02
CA LYS A 1005 33.92 -4.13 33.22
C LYS A 1005 33.74 -2.64 32.99
N ILE A 1006 33.99 -2.14 31.78
CA ILE A 1006 33.77 -0.75 31.40
C ILE A 1006 32.28 -0.40 31.41
N GLU A 1007 31.43 -1.23 30.81
CA GLU A 1007 29.97 -1.05 30.88
C GLU A 1007 29.50 -1.06 32.34
N LEU A 1008 29.98 -1.99 33.16
CA LEU A 1008 29.60 -2.10 34.57
C LEU A 1008 30.11 -0.94 35.42
N LYS A 1009 31.31 -0.40 35.15
CA LYS A 1009 31.81 0.84 35.78
C LYS A 1009 30.93 2.04 35.42
N ALA A 1010 30.45 2.11 34.18
CA ALA A 1010 29.53 3.16 33.75
C ALA A 1010 28.19 3.07 34.50
N LEU A 1011 27.61 1.86 34.61
CA LEU A 1011 26.38 1.64 35.38
C LEU A 1011 26.58 1.94 36.87
N LYS A 1012 27.72 1.55 37.46
CA LYS A 1012 28.07 1.89 38.83
C LYS A 1012 28.13 3.39 39.07
N LYS A 1013 28.76 4.13 38.16
CA LYS A 1013 28.83 5.59 38.24
C LYS A 1013 27.43 6.21 38.25
N VAL A 1014 26.51 5.72 37.41
CA VAL A 1014 25.11 6.16 37.39
C VAL A 1014 24.37 5.82 38.69
N ALA A 1015 24.62 4.63 39.27
CA ALA A 1015 24.04 4.24 40.55
C ALA A 1015 24.57 5.10 41.71
N GLU A 1016 25.87 5.39 41.76
CA GLU A 1016 26.50 6.26 42.77
C GLU A 1016 26.00 7.71 42.70
N GLU A 1017 25.52 8.15 41.53
CA GLU A 1017 24.87 9.45 41.33
C GLU A 1017 23.42 9.49 41.87
N GLY A 1018 22.88 8.35 42.30
CA GLY A 1018 21.57 8.22 42.94
C GLY A 1018 20.45 7.69 42.04
N TYR A 1019 20.75 7.25 40.81
CA TYR A 1019 19.76 6.65 39.92
C TYR A 1019 19.66 5.13 40.17
N THR A 1020 18.81 4.74 41.12
CA THR A 1020 18.59 3.34 41.51
C THR A 1020 17.51 2.62 40.69
N ASN A 1021 16.97 3.27 39.65
CA ASN A 1021 15.90 2.73 38.80
C ASN A 1021 16.43 2.01 37.55
N VAL A 1022 17.74 1.77 37.47
CA VAL A 1022 18.37 1.09 36.33
C VAL A 1022 18.54 -0.40 36.65
N GLY A 1023 18.17 -1.26 35.71
CA GLY A 1023 18.47 -2.70 35.75
C GLY A 1023 19.36 -3.09 34.58
N VAL A 1024 20.22 -4.10 34.74
CA VAL A 1024 21.09 -4.64 33.70
C VAL A 1024 20.58 -5.99 33.20
N MET A 1025 20.51 -6.13 31.88
CA MET A 1025 19.97 -7.29 31.18
C MET A 1025 21.02 -7.94 30.30
N LEU A 1026 21.18 -9.26 30.45
CA LEU A 1026 22.14 -10.06 29.69
C LEU A 1026 21.50 -10.71 28.45
N PRO A 1027 21.94 -10.35 27.23
CA PRO A 1027 21.51 -11.01 26.00
C PRO A 1027 22.27 -12.32 25.77
N MET A 1028 21.66 -13.21 24.99
CA MET A 1028 22.16 -14.52 24.56
C MET A 1028 22.51 -15.47 25.71
N ALA A 1029 21.80 -15.35 26.84
CA ALA A 1029 21.95 -16.24 27.98
C ALA A 1029 21.51 -17.66 27.62
N GLN A 1030 22.38 -18.63 27.90
CA GLN A 1030 22.17 -20.05 27.60
C GLN A 1030 22.24 -20.92 28.86
N HIS A 1031 23.12 -20.59 29.83
CA HIS A 1031 23.31 -21.38 31.05
C HIS A 1031 23.50 -20.49 32.29
N PRO A 1032 22.98 -20.85 33.49
CA PRO A 1032 23.12 -20.06 34.73
C PRO A 1032 24.58 -19.77 35.16
N GLU A 1033 25.55 -20.50 34.62
CA GLU A 1033 26.98 -20.26 34.86
C GLU A 1033 27.45 -18.93 34.25
N GLU A 1034 26.82 -18.48 33.16
CA GLU A 1034 27.12 -17.18 32.55
C GLU A 1034 26.68 -16.03 33.46
N LEU A 1035 25.52 -16.19 34.11
CA LEU A 1035 25.03 -15.26 35.12
C LEU A 1035 25.93 -15.24 36.37
N LYS A 1036 26.39 -16.41 36.85
CA LYS A 1036 27.40 -16.50 37.93
C LYS A 1036 28.66 -15.72 37.62
N ARG A 1037 29.18 -15.87 36.40
CA ARG A 1037 30.38 -15.17 35.93
C ARG A 1037 30.14 -13.68 35.84
N PHE A 1038 29.02 -13.25 35.27
CA PHE A 1038 28.62 -11.84 35.23
C PHE A 1038 28.60 -11.22 36.63
N LYS A 1039 27.91 -11.84 37.59
CA LYS A 1039 27.84 -11.35 38.99
C LYS A 1039 29.22 -11.26 39.64
N ARG A 1040 30.15 -12.14 39.28
CA ARG A 1040 31.55 -12.06 39.75
C ARG A 1040 32.26 -10.83 39.19
N VAL A 1041 32.15 -10.59 37.88
CA VAL A 1041 32.75 -9.43 37.21
C VAL A 1041 32.16 -8.11 37.74
N ALA A 1042 30.85 -8.06 38.01
CA ALA A 1042 30.20 -6.91 38.64
C ALA A 1042 30.80 -6.58 40.02
N ARG A 1043 30.97 -7.59 40.88
CA ARG A 1043 31.61 -7.42 42.19
C ARG A 1043 33.07 -7.00 42.09
N GLU A 1044 33.80 -7.43 41.06
CA GLU A 1044 35.19 -7.02 40.83
C GLU A 1044 35.31 -5.51 40.56
N VAL A 1045 34.33 -4.90 39.88
CA VAL A 1045 34.26 -3.44 39.70
C VAL A 1045 33.59 -2.71 40.87
N GLY A 1046 33.13 -3.47 41.87
CA GLY A 1046 32.46 -2.99 43.07
C GLY A 1046 31.03 -2.50 42.83
N LEU A 1047 30.33 -3.11 41.86
CA LEU A 1047 28.88 -3.00 41.67
C LEU A 1047 28.25 -4.27 42.22
N GLU A 1048 27.49 -4.19 43.30
CA GLU A 1048 26.86 -5.36 43.94
C GLU A 1048 25.50 -5.66 43.29
N PRO A 1049 25.35 -6.82 42.62
CA PRO A 1049 24.07 -7.26 42.05
C PRO A 1049 22.94 -7.32 43.11
N HIS A 1050 21.72 -6.94 42.73
CA HIS A 1050 20.52 -6.89 43.58
C HIS A 1050 20.54 -5.83 44.70
N GLU A 1051 21.68 -5.21 44.99
CA GLU A 1051 21.79 -4.09 45.94
C GLU A 1051 21.95 -2.75 45.22
N ASP A 1052 22.92 -2.66 44.31
CA ASP A 1052 23.20 -1.45 43.54
C ASP A 1052 22.44 -1.40 42.21
N ILE A 1053 22.10 -2.57 41.66
CA ILE A 1053 21.46 -2.71 40.35
C ILE A 1053 20.64 -4.00 40.26
N ASP A 1054 19.45 -3.91 39.66
CA ASP A 1054 18.65 -5.09 39.32
C ASP A 1054 19.31 -5.87 38.19
N VAL A 1055 19.28 -7.21 38.26
CA VAL A 1055 19.92 -8.09 37.29
C VAL A 1055 18.90 -9.00 36.63
N GLY A 1056 18.85 -8.95 35.30
CA GLY A 1056 17.98 -9.78 34.50
C GLY A 1056 18.66 -10.42 33.29
N ILE A 1057 17.90 -11.28 32.61
CA ILE A 1057 18.34 -11.96 31.39
C ILE A 1057 17.32 -11.79 30.26
N MET A 1058 17.79 -11.81 29.02
CA MET A 1058 16.93 -11.89 27.86
C MET A 1058 16.58 -13.37 27.57
N ILE A 1059 15.29 -13.69 27.53
CA ILE A 1059 14.78 -15.01 27.16
C ILE A 1059 14.62 -15.05 25.65
N GLU A 1060 15.70 -15.39 24.98
CA GLU A 1060 15.79 -15.46 23.53
C GLU A 1060 16.38 -16.76 23.01
N ILE A 1061 16.94 -17.59 23.89
CA ILE A 1061 17.42 -18.94 23.56
C ILE A 1061 16.46 -19.97 24.18
N PRO A 1062 15.96 -20.95 23.40
CA PRO A 1062 15.04 -21.96 23.92
C PRO A 1062 15.58 -22.72 25.13
N ALA A 1063 16.90 -22.93 25.21
CA ALA A 1063 17.55 -23.51 26.38
C ALA A 1063 17.26 -22.71 27.65
N ALA A 1064 17.45 -21.39 27.65
CA ALA A 1064 17.19 -20.55 28.81
C ALA A 1064 15.71 -20.57 29.22
N ALA A 1065 14.79 -20.60 28.25
CA ALA A 1065 13.35 -20.74 28.54
C ALA A 1065 13.03 -22.09 29.22
N LEU A 1066 13.65 -23.18 28.78
CA LEU A 1066 13.42 -24.52 29.31
C LEU A 1066 13.97 -24.72 30.73
N ILE A 1067 15.10 -24.10 31.07
CA ILE A 1067 15.77 -24.20 32.38
C ILE A 1067 15.66 -22.92 33.21
N ILE A 1068 14.61 -22.12 33.00
CA ILE A 1068 14.43 -20.83 33.70
C ILE A 1068 14.47 -20.96 35.22
N ASP A 1069 14.01 -22.09 35.78
CA ASP A 1069 14.06 -22.36 37.22
C ASP A 1069 15.49 -22.26 37.77
N GLU A 1070 16.48 -22.74 37.01
CA GLU A 1070 17.89 -22.70 37.44
C GLU A 1070 18.46 -21.27 37.41
N PHE A 1071 17.98 -20.42 36.50
CA PHE A 1071 18.34 -19.00 36.48
C PHE A 1071 17.67 -18.23 37.63
N ILE A 1072 16.42 -18.57 37.95
CA ILE A 1072 15.69 -18.03 39.12
C ILE A 1072 16.41 -18.43 40.41
N GLU A 1073 16.81 -19.69 40.56
CA GLU A 1073 17.58 -20.17 41.71
C GLU A 1073 18.93 -19.47 41.86
N GLU A 1074 19.58 -19.14 40.73
CA GLU A 1074 20.83 -18.37 40.74
C GLU A 1074 20.63 -16.89 41.10
N GLY A 1075 19.39 -16.40 41.02
CA GLY A 1075 18.96 -15.06 41.38
C GLY A 1075 18.90 -14.14 40.17
N ILE A 1076 17.70 -13.81 39.74
CA ILE A 1076 17.40 -12.76 38.76
C ILE A 1076 16.21 -11.97 39.28
N ASP A 1077 16.20 -10.66 39.03
CA ASP A 1077 15.11 -9.77 39.44
C ASP A 1077 14.05 -9.69 38.33
N PHE A 1078 14.47 -9.80 37.07
CA PHE A 1078 13.58 -9.74 35.92
C PHE A 1078 14.06 -10.58 34.71
N VAL A 1079 13.13 -10.85 33.80
CA VAL A 1079 13.37 -11.42 32.48
C VAL A 1079 12.70 -10.58 31.39
N SER A 1080 13.29 -10.55 30.21
CA SER A 1080 12.65 -9.95 29.03
C SER A 1080 12.69 -10.89 27.84
N PHE A 1081 11.56 -11.16 27.20
CA PHE A 1081 11.52 -11.99 26.00
C PHE A 1081 12.08 -11.22 24.80
N GLY A 1082 13.12 -11.76 24.18
CA GLY A 1082 13.56 -11.40 22.84
C GLY A 1082 12.86 -12.30 21.84
N THR A 1083 11.59 -12.03 21.54
CA THR A 1083 10.74 -12.92 20.71
C THR A 1083 11.31 -13.15 19.33
N ASN A 1084 12.10 -12.19 18.83
CA ASN A 1084 12.74 -12.26 17.53
C ASN A 1084 13.65 -13.49 17.41
N ASP A 1085 14.66 -13.55 18.29
CA ASP A 1085 15.66 -14.61 18.34
C ASP A 1085 15.08 -15.89 18.94
N LEU A 1086 14.15 -15.78 19.90
CA LEU A 1086 13.44 -16.95 20.46
C LEU A 1086 12.70 -17.71 19.36
N THR A 1087 12.02 -17.01 18.46
CA THR A 1087 11.30 -17.59 17.33
C THR A 1087 12.26 -18.22 16.34
N GLN A 1088 13.31 -17.49 15.95
CA GLN A 1088 14.34 -17.96 15.04
C GLN A 1088 14.98 -19.27 15.52
N PHE A 1089 15.35 -19.36 16.79
CA PHE A 1089 15.99 -20.57 17.35
C PHE A 1089 15.00 -21.69 17.67
N THR A 1090 13.76 -21.38 18.05
CA THR A 1090 12.74 -22.40 18.29
C THR A 1090 12.30 -23.08 17.01
N LEU A 1091 12.15 -22.31 15.92
CA LEU A 1091 11.70 -22.82 14.62
C LEU A 1091 12.87 -23.25 13.71
N ALA A 1092 14.10 -22.90 14.09
CA ALA A 1092 15.29 -23.07 13.26
C ALA A 1092 15.14 -22.38 11.88
N VAL A 1093 14.63 -21.14 11.89
CA VAL A 1093 14.38 -20.33 10.69
C VAL A 1093 15.21 -19.06 10.77
N ASP A 1094 16.11 -18.88 9.80
CA ASP A 1094 16.78 -17.60 9.58
C ASP A 1094 15.82 -16.66 8.84
N ARG A 1095 15.38 -15.60 9.51
CA ARG A 1095 14.44 -14.63 8.93
C ARG A 1095 15.07 -13.77 7.83
N ASP A 1096 16.41 -13.68 7.79
CA ASP A 1096 17.14 -12.96 6.74
C ASP A 1096 17.31 -13.84 5.47
N ASN A 1097 16.89 -15.12 5.53
CA ASN A 1097 16.91 -16.04 4.41
C ASN A 1097 15.54 -16.11 3.72
N GLU A 1098 15.40 -15.40 2.60
CA GLU A 1098 14.16 -15.26 1.82
C GLU A 1098 13.44 -16.58 1.50
N ARG A 1099 14.18 -17.70 1.36
CA ARG A 1099 13.58 -19.01 1.02
C ARG A 1099 12.76 -19.61 2.16
N ILE A 1100 13.12 -19.30 3.40
CA ILE A 1100 12.52 -19.88 4.61
C ILE A 1100 11.91 -18.83 5.54
N ALA A 1101 12.14 -17.54 5.30
CA ALA A 1101 11.59 -16.44 6.09
C ALA A 1101 10.05 -16.51 6.25
N LYS A 1102 9.33 -17.03 5.25
CA LYS A 1102 7.88 -17.29 5.33
C LYS A 1102 7.45 -18.28 6.42
N LEU A 1103 8.36 -19.09 6.95
CA LEU A 1103 8.12 -20.04 8.05
C LEU A 1103 8.32 -19.39 9.43
N TYR A 1104 8.80 -18.15 9.46
CA TYR A 1104 9.00 -17.39 10.69
C TYR A 1104 7.66 -16.86 11.21
N ASP A 1105 7.25 -17.31 12.41
CA ASP A 1105 6.01 -16.84 13.05
C ASP A 1105 6.15 -16.85 14.57
N GLU A 1106 6.15 -15.66 15.19
CA GLU A 1106 6.24 -15.50 16.65
C GLU A 1106 5.00 -16.04 17.38
N ARG A 1107 3.90 -16.25 16.65
CA ARG A 1107 2.65 -16.82 17.17
C ARG A 1107 2.66 -18.34 17.14
N HIS A 1108 3.73 -18.96 16.64
CA HIS A 1108 3.84 -20.40 16.54
C HIS A 1108 3.63 -21.07 17.92
N PRO A 1109 2.83 -22.17 18.02
CA PRO A 1109 2.49 -22.77 19.31
C PRO A 1109 3.68 -23.16 20.18
N ALA A 1110 4.80 -23.57 19.58
CA ALA A 1110 6.03 -23.88 20.32
C ALA A 1110 6.63 -22.65 21.01
N VAL A 1111 6.66 -21.50 20.33
CA VAL A 1111 7.17 -20.23 20.87
C VAL A 1111 6.23 -19.74 21.99
N GLN A 1112 4.93 -19.74 21.72
CA GLN A 1112 3.90 -19.34 22.69
C GLN A 1112 3.91 -20.19 23.95
N ARG A 1113 4.21 -21.49 23.83
CA ARG A 1113 4.34 -22.39 24.97
C ARG A 1113 5.57 -22.06 25.81
N LEU A 1114 6.73 -21.81 25.19
CA LEU A 1114 7.93 -21.40 25.92
C LEU A 1114 7.71 -20.08 26.68
N ILE A 1115 7.09 -19.09 26.03
CA ILE A 1115 6.78 -17.80 26.66
C ILE A 1115 5.86 -18.01 27.87
N ARG A 1116 4.78 -18.78 27.72
CA ARG A 1116 3.84 -19.05 28.81
C ARG A 1116 4.51 -19.77 29.98
N GLU A 1117 5.25 -20.84 29.73
CA GLU A 1117 5.90 -21.63 30.80
C GLU A 1117 6.90 -20.76 31.58
N VAL A 1118 7.62 -19.85 30.92
CA VAL A 1118 8.53 -18.91 31.59
C VAL A 1118 7.77 -17.88 32.43
N ILE A 1119 6.71 -17.27 31.90
CA ILE A 1119 5.89 -16.29 32.64
C ILE A 1119 5.32 -16.94 33.91
N GLU A 1120 4.76 -18.14 33.80
CA GLU A 1120 4.17 -18.87 34.94
C GLU A 1120 5.22 -19.10 36.05
N LYS A 1121 6.41 -19.59 35.69
CA LYS A 1121 7.51 -19.83 36.65
C LYS A 1121 8.05 -18.54 37.27
N CYS A 1122 8.18 -17.47 36.49
CA CYS A 1122 8.61 -16.17 37.00
C CYS A 1122 7.58 -15.62 38.00
N ASN A 1123 6.29 -15.72 37.68
CA ASN A 1123 5.21 -15.32 38.58
C ASN A 1123 5.18 -16.12 39.89
N GLU A 1124 5.46 -17.43 39.84
CA GLU A 1124 5.56 -18.28 41.04
C GLU A 1124 6.74 -17.87 41.95
N ALA A 1125 7.84 -17.42 41.36
CA ALA A 1125 9.04 -17.00 42.08
C ALA A 1125 9.07 -15.50 42.44
N GLY A 1126 8.13 -14.70 41.94
CA GLY A 1126 8.10 -13.24 42.13
C GLY A 1126 9.15 -12.48 41.31
N VAL A 1127 9.55 -13.05 40.17
CA VAL A 1127 10.48 -12.43 39.20
C VAL A 1127 9.67 -11.69 38.14
N GLU A 1128 10.04 -10.45 37.80
CA GLU A 1128 9.34 -9.68 36.77
C GLU A 1128 9.57 -10.29 35.39
N SER A 1129 8.52 -10.35 34.57
CA SER A 1129 8.60 -10.77 33.17
C SER A 1129 8.11 -9.67 32.23
N SER A 1130 8.87 -9.41 31.18
CA SER A 1130 8.54 -8.47 30.12
C SER A 1130 8.74 -9.05 28.74
N VAL A 1131 8.21 -8.38 27.72
CA VAL A 1131 8.54 -8.63 26.31
C VAL A 1131 9.15 -7.37 25.73
N CYS A 1132 10.18 -7.52 24.89
CA CYS A 1132 10.80 -6.41 24.17
C CYS A 1132 10.86 -6.68 22.66
N GLY A 1133 10.96 -5.60 21.87
CA GLY A 1133 10.89 -5.68 20.40
C GLY A 1133 9.49 -5.44 19.85
N GLN A 1134 9.29 -5.72 18.56
CA GLN A 1134 8.04 -5.40 17.85
C GLN A 1134 6.83 -6.18 18.38
N ALA A 1135 7.03 -7.37 18.94
CA ALA A 1135 5.96 -8.18 19.54
C ALA A 1135 5.23 -7.45 20.68
N GLY A 1136 5.92 -6.57 21.43
CA GLY A 1136 5.32 -5.75 22.49
C GLY A 1136 4.46 -4.58 21.97
N SER A 1137 4.52 -4.30 20.66
CA SER A 1137 3.72 -3.28 19.98
C SER A 1137 2.45 -3.83 19.33
N TYR A 1138 2.28 -5.17 19.22
CA TYR A 1138 1.11 -5.77 18.58
C TYR A 1138 -0.01 -6.08 19.59
N PRO A 1139 -1.22 -5.49 19.45
CA PRO A 1139 -2.29 -5.64 20.44
C PRO A 1139 -2.76 -7.08 20.67
N ASP A 1140 -2.78 -7.94 19.63
CA ASP A 1140 -3.21 -9.34 19.72
C ASP A 1140 -2.21 -10.21 20.50
N VAL A 1141 -0.92 -9.92 20.36
CA VAL A 1141 0.15 -10.55 21.15
C VAL A 1141 0.09 -10.07 22.60
N VAL A 1142 -0.05 -8.76 22.82
CA VAL A 1142 -0.20 -8.18 24.16
C VAL A 1142 -1.38 -8.76 24.91
N GLU A 1143 -2.56 -8.92 24.28
CA GLU A 1143 -3.72 -9.55 24.92
C GLU A 1143 -3.38 -10.96 25.44
N LYS A 1144 -2.65 -11.78 24.65
CA LYS A 1144 -2.23 -13.12 25.09
C LYS A 1144 -1.24 -13.08 26.25
N LEU A 1145 -0.26 -12.17 26.20
CA LEU A 1145 0.76 -12.04 27.25
C LEU A 1145 0.14 -11.59 28.58
N VAL A 1146 -0.79 -10.63 28.55
CA VAL A 1146 -1.58 -10.22 29.72
C VAL A 1146 -2.39 -11.39 30.26
N ASN A 1147 -2.99 -12.20 29.39
CA ASN A 1147 -3.70 -13.42 29.80
C ASN A 1147 -2.79 -14.48 30.44
N TYR A 1148 -1.52 -14.56 30.04
CA TYR A 1148 -0.52 -15.42 30.69
C TYR A 1148 -0.02 -14.85 32.02
N GLY A 1149 -0.30 -13.58 32.32
CA GLY A 1149 0.10 -12.91 33.54
C GLY A 1149 1.47 -12.24 33.45
N ILE A 1150 1.86 -11.73 32.29
CA ILE A 1150 3.09 -10.94 32.14
C ILE A 1150 3.07 -9.70 33.04
N THR A 1151 4.21 -9.30 33.62
CA THR A 1151 4.27 -8.14 34.53
C THR A 1151 4.38 -6.82 33.78
N SER A 1152 5.08 -6.78 32.65
CA SER A 1152 5.18 -5.59 31.81
C SER A 1152 5.25 -5.93 30.32
N VAL A 1153 4.96 -4.95 29.46
CA VAL A 1153 5.15 -5.04 28.00
C VAL A 1153 5.90 -3.81 27.52
N SER A 1154 6.89 -3.98 26.63
CA SER A 1154 7.69 -2.86 26.11
C SER A 1154 7.42 -2.63 24.63
N ALA A 1155 6.78 -1.50 24.30
CA ALA A 1155 6.34 -1.14 22.95
C ALA A 1155 7.23 -0.04 22.32
N ASN A 1156 7.09 0.17 21.02
CA ASN A 1156 7.66 1.35 20.37
C ASN A 1156 6.92 2.62 20.83
N PRO A 1157 7.56 3.81 20.82
CA PRO A 1157 6.98 5.05 21.36
C PRO A 1157 5.59 5.39 20.80
N ASP A 1158 5.37 5.17 19.51
CA ASP A 1158 4.10 5.39 18.80
C ASP A 1158 2.98 4.45 19.24
N ALA A 1159 3.31 3.22 19.65
CA ALA A 1159 2.35 2.19 20.03
C ALA A 1159 1.99 2.19 21.54
N VAL A 1160 2.72 2.92 22.40
CA VAL A 1160 2.53 2.87 23.89
C VAL A 1160 1.09 3.16 24.31
N LYS A 1161 0.44 4.18 23.73
CA LYS A 1161 -0.93 4.57 24.10
C LYS A 1161 -1.96 3.50 23.71
N GLU A 1162 -1.79 2.91 22.53
CA GLU A 1162 -2.66 1.84 22.04
C GLU A 1162 -2.52 0.57 22.88
N VAL A 1163 -1.27 0.16 23.13
CA VAL A 1163 -0.93 -0.99 23.98
C VAL A 1163 -1.52 -0.82 25.38
N ARG A 1164 -1.42 0.37 25.99
CA ARG A 1164 -2.02 0.66 27.30
C ARG A 1164 -3.54 0.50 27.31
N ARG A 1165 -4.24 0.93 26.26
CA ARG A 1165 -5.69 0.72 26.13
C ARG A 1165 -6.03 -0.77 26.00
N MET A 1166 -5.21 -1.54 25.27
CA MET A 1166 -5.40 -2.98 25.12
C MET A 1166 -5.19 -3.73 26.44
N VAL A 1167 -4.15 -3.37 27.21
CA VAL A 1167 -3.90 -3.92 28.54
C VAL A 1167 -5.09 -3.66 29.48
N ASP A 1168 -5.55 -2.41 29.62
CA ASP A 1168 -6.71 -2.07 30.46
C ASP A 1168 -7.96 -2.85 30.06
N ARG A 1169 -8.22 -2.98 28.75
CA ARG A 1169 -9.36 -3.75 28.24
C ARG A 1169 -9.26 -5.22 28.62
N THR A 1170 -8.08 -5.82 28.47
CA THR A 1170 -7.83 -7.24 28.76
C THR A 1170 -7.94 -7.54 30.25
N GLU A 1171 -7.36 -6.69 31.10
CA GLU A 1171 -7.47 -6.80 32.55
C GLU A 1171 -8.93 -6.70 33.02
N ARG A 1172 -9.71 -5.77 32.48
CA ARG A 1172 -11.15 -5.67 32.78
C ARG A 1172 -11.91 -6.93 32.39
N LYS A 1173 -11.61 -7.53 31.23
CA LYS A 1173 -12.19 -8.82 30.81
C LYS A 1173 -11.85 -9.91 31.83
N LEU A 1174 -10.59 -10.01 32.26
CA LEU A 1174 -10.12 -10.98 33.25
C LEU A 1174 -10.79 -10.79 34.62
N MET A 1175 -10.90 -9.55 35.09
CA MET A 1175 -11.60 -9.24 36.34
C MET A 1175 -13.08 -9.63 36.29
N LEU A 1176 -13.78 -9.32 35.19
CA LEU A 1176 -15.18 -9.71 34.98
C LEU A 1176 -15.35 -11.23 34.93
N LYS A 1177 -14.46 -11.94 34.24
CA LYS A 1177 -14.45 -13.41 34.17
C LYS A 1177 -14.27 -14.03 35.55
N ASN A 1178 -13.24 -13.59 36.30
CA ASN A 1178 -12.97 -14.06 37.66
C ASN A 1178 -14.11 -13.75 38.63
N ALA A 1179 -14.75 -12.59 38.50
CA ALA A 1179 -15.94 -12.24 39.30
C ALA A 1179 -17.12 -13.19 39.02
N ARG A 1180 -17.37 -13.54 37.74
CA ARG A 1180 -18.41 -14.49 37.34
C ARG A 1180 -18.11 -15.92 37.83
N GLU A 1181 -16.86 -16.36 37.76
CA GLU A 1181 -16.44 -17.68 38.25
C GLU A 1181 -16.55 -17.78 39.78
N ARG A 1182 -16.17 -16.71 40.51
CA ARG A 1182 -16.37 -16.63 41.97
C ARG A 1182 -17.85 -16.62 42.38
N LEU A 1183 -18.73 -16.07 41.56
CA LEU A 1183 -20.19 -16.13 41.77
C LEU A 1183 -20.74 -17.54 41.51
N LYS A 1184 -20.21 -18.26 40.50
CA LYS A 1184 -20.58 -19.65 40.20
C LYS A 1184 -20.09 -20.66 41.26
N ASN A 1185 -18.96 -20.40 41.91
CA ASN A 1185 -18.39 -21.27 42.95
C ASN A 1185 -18.88 -20.97 44.38
N LYS A 1186 -19.84 -20.05 44.53
CA LYS A 1186 -20.48 -19.71 45.82
C LYS A 1186 -21.85 -20.38 46.03
N ASP A 1187 -22.35 -21.09 45.03
CA ASP A 1187 -23.40 -22.11 45.11
C ASP A 1187 -22.76 -23.51 45.16
#